data_AF-A0A1V2QT52-F1
#
_entry.id   AF-A0A1V2QT52-F1
#
_cell.length_a   1.000
_cell.length_b   1.000
_cell.length_c   1.000
_cell.angle_alpha   90.00
_cell.angle_beta   90.00
_cell.angle_gamma   90.00
#
_symmetry.space_group_name_H-M   'P 1'
#
loop_
_entity.id
_entity.type
_entity.pdbx_description
1 polymer ?
#
loop_
_entity_poly.entity_id
_entity_poly.type
_entity_poly.pdbx_seq_one_letter_code
_entity_poly.pdbx_strand_id
1 'polypeptide(L)'
;MSSSPLNRRRLLQAAGVAALATAVPAVVPSVAPVAGAAVVPPVRGDVGVSAAGFDLSEVRLTSGRWLDNQNRTLSYLRFVDVDRLLYNFRANHRLSTGGAAALGGWEAPDFPFRTHSQGHFLSAWAQAWAVLGDTACRDRANYMVAELAKCQANNAAAGFNSGYLSGFPESDFDAMEAGSPKSVSYYSLHKTLAGLLDVWRYMGSTQARDVLLRFAGWVDWRTGRLSTARMQSILQTEFGGMNAVLADLYQQTGDSRWLAAAQRFDHAAVFDPLAAGQDRLNGLHANTQVPKWIGAAREYKATGTTRYRDIASNAWDITVGAHTYVIGGNSQAEHFRAPNAIAAYLNTDTAEACNTYNMLKLTRELWLLDPDRASYFDFYERALLNHLIGQQNTADPHGHICYFTGLNPGHRRGNTGPAWGGGNWSTDYGTFWCCQGTALEVNTSLANSVYFHNGTTLTVNLYTPSVLTWAQRGITVTQTTTYPASDTTTLTVTGSVSGSWTMRLRIPAWTTGATVAVNGTVQDIATTPGAYATLTRSWTSGDTVTVRLPMRVVMQPANDNPAVAAITYGPVVLSGNYGNTTLSRLPVLDPASITRTATSGLAFTARADGATVNLGPFYDAHGHNYTVYWSTSGGGGGSAAGYRLVNAASGLVLGIRDMSTADGGLALQWNDTGTADHNWELVADGSAVRLRNLNSGKVLSVENMSTADNARVLQWSNTGTADHKWTILDNGDGTHKLRNGNSGKLLGILNGSTAAGAQAVQDPDNGTADNRWRFVPTGARRVQNLASGLVLGVQDMSTADGGLAVQWDDNGTADHLWTAVLDPDGYFRLRNSHSGKVLGVENAANANGARVLQWADNGTNDHKWRLRHGANGYFRIQCGNGGRVLGVNGASTARGAQIIIWDDYGANDHLWRFI
;
A
#
# COMPACT_ATOMS: atom_id res chain seq x y z
N MET A 1 43.30 -2.52 49.17
CA MET A 1 44.26 -1.54 48.65
C MET A 1 44.40 -1.77 47.16
N SER A 2 44.14 -0.71 46.38
CA SER A 2 44.62 -0.41 45.02
C SER A 2 44.36 -1.42 43.89
N SER A 3 43.93 -1.10 42.68
CA SER A 3 43.33 0.07 41.99
C SER A 3 43.13 -0.41 40.54
N SER A 4 41.97 -0.16 39.95
CA SER A 4 41.63 -0.35 38.52
C SER A 4 42.56 0.44 37.57
N PRO A 5 42.33 0.51 36.24
CA PRO A 5 42.12 -0.54 35.21
C PRO A 5 43.05 -0.32 33.99
N LEU A 6 43.26 -1.34 33.13
CA LEU A 6 43.91 -1.16 31.83
C LEU A 6 42.89 -0.96 30.70
N ASN A 7 43.14 0.12 29.97
CA ASN A 7 42.30 0.79 28.97
C ASN A 7 42.46 0.17 27.58
N ARG A 8 41.34 -0.07 26.88
CA ARG A 8 41.19 -0.65 25.52
C ARG A 8 41.75 0.22 24.37
N ARG A 9 42.64 1.19 24.63
CA ARG A 9 43.03 2.23 23.66
C ARG A 9 44.43 2.08 23.04
N ARG A 10 45.07 0.90 23.11
CA ARG A 10 46.41 0.65 22.51
C ARG A 10 46.57 -0.72 21.83
N LEU A 11 45.54 -1.21 21.14
CA LEU A 11 45.66 -2.41 20.29
C LEU A 11 45.37 -2.15 18.80
N LEU A 12 45.47 -0.89 18.37
CA LEU A 12 45.37 -0.46 16.97
C LEU A 12 46.41 0.63 16.71
N GLN A 13 47.65 0.23 16.40
CA GLN A 13 48.67 1.01 15.68
C GLN A 13 49.99 0.23 15.66
N ALA A 14 50.16 -0.66 14.67
CA ALA A 14 51.45 -1.03 14.05
C ALA A 14 51.26 -2.24 13.14
N ALA A 15 50.98 -2.00 11.85
CA ALA A 15 51.44 -2.81 10.72
C ALA A 15 50.81 -2.22 9.44
N GLY A 16 51.46 -1.19 8.90
CA GLY A 16 51.18 -0.70 7.56
C GLY A 16 52.08 -1.40 6.53
N VAL A 17 51.48 -1.60 5.34
CA VAL A 17 52.12 -1.71 4.02
C VAL A 17 52.83 -3.04 3.68
N ALA A 18 52.12 -3.91 2.96
CA ALA A 18 52.48 -4.45 1.64
C ALA A 18 51.69 -5.75 1.37
N ALA A 19 50.58 -5.66 0.64
CA ALA A 19 49.91 -6.84 0.08
C ALA A 19 49.95 -6.75 -1.45
N LEU A 20 50.91 -7.48 -2.02
CA LEU A 20 51.00 -7.79 -3.44
C LEU A 20 49.72 -8.51 -3.87
N ALA A 21 49.09 -8.02 -4.93
CA ALA A 21 47.96 -8.65 -5.58
C ALA A 21 48.41 -9.93 -6.31
N THR A 22 48.33 -11.08 -5.64
CA THR A 22 48.32 -12.37 -6.32
C THR A 22 46.88 -12.74 -6.64
N ALA A 23 46.50 -12.56 -7.90
CA ALA A 23 45.25 -13.08 -8.45
C ALA A 23 45.29 -14.61 -8.44
N VAL A 24 44.67 -15.20 -7.41
CA VAL A 24 44.30 -16.62 -7.44
C VAL A 24 42.89 -16.67 -8.05
N PRO A 25 42.66 -17.38 -9.17
CA PRO A 25 41.32 -17.56 -9.68
C PRO A 25 40.55 -18.38 -8.65
N ALA A 26 39.47 -17.81 -8.11
CA ALA A 26 38.53 -18.56 -7.31
C ALA A 26 37.94 -19.66 -8.22
N VAL A 27 38.35 -20.90 -7.99
CA VAL A 27 37.72 -22.08 -8.57
C VAL A 27 36.32 -22.14 -7.99
N VAL A 28 35.34 -21.63 -8.74
CA VAL A 28 33.92 -21.87 -8.48
C VAL A 28 33.71 -23.37 -8.73
N PRO A 29 33.24 -24.16 -7.76
CA PRO A 29 32.95 -25.56 -8.02
C PRO A 29 31.89 -25.61 -9.13
N SER A 30 32.22 -26.30 -10.23
CA SER A 30 31.27 -26.57 -11.31
C SER A 30 30.11 -27.37 -10.72
N VAL A 31 28.96 -26.71 -10.53
CA VAL A 31 27.72 -27.38 -10.15
C VAL A 31 27.31 -28.20 -11.36
N ALA A 32 27.50 -29.53 -11.28
CA ALA A 32 27.00 -30.43 -12.30
C ALA A 32 25.48 -30.22 -12.47
N PRO A 33 24.94 -30.28 -13.70
CA PRO A 33 23.51 -30.19 -13.92
C PRO A 33 22.86 -31.35 -13.15
N VAL A 34 22.00 -31.02 -12.19
CA VAL A 34 21.08 -32.02 -11.63
C VAL A 34 20.24 -32.46 -12.82
N ALA A 35 20.25 -33.77 -13.14
CA ALA A 35 19.46 -34.34 -14.23
C ALA A 35 18.04 -33.75 -14.18
N GLY A 36 17.61 -33.12 -15.29
CA GLY A 36 16.38 -32.32 -15.32
C GLY A 36 15.23 -33.06 -14.67
N ALA A 37 14.67 -32.49 -13.61
CA ALA A 37 13.47 -33.03 -12.99
C ALA A 37 12.37 -33.10 -14.05
N ALA A 38 11.62 -34.21 -14.09
CA ALA A 38 10.58 -34.43 -15.08
C ALA A 38 9.39 -33.49 -14.83
N VAL A 39 9.48 -32.27 -15.36
CA VAL A 39 8.36 -31.33 -15.43
C VAL A 39 7.39 -31.85 -16.49
N VAL A 40 6.12 -31.99 -16.13
CA VAL A 40 5.08 -32.40 -17.06
C VAL A 40 4.58 -31.13 -17.76
N PRO A 41 4.90 -30.90 -19.05
CA PRO A 41 4.44 -29.70 -19.73
C PRO A 41 2.91 -29.73 -19.91
N PRO A 42 2.26 -28.57 -20.00
CA PRO A 42 0.85 -28.53 -20.37
C PRO A 42 0.66 -29.03 -21.80
N VAL A 43 -0.46 -29.72 -22.06
CA VAL A 43 -0.78 -30.23 -23.42
C VAL A 43 -1.31 -29.13 -24.34
N ARG A 44 -1.69 -27.98 -23.77
CA ARG A 44 -2.09 -26.77 -24.48
C ARG A 44 -1.13 -25.63 -24.18
N GLY A 45 -0.84 -24.83 -25.19
CA GLY A 45 -0.16 -23.55 -25.01
C GLY A 45 -1.11 -22.47 -24.51
N ASP A 46 -0.56 -21.51 -23.75
CA ASP A 46 -1.27 -20.29 -23.36
C ASP A 46 -1.50 -19.39 -24.59
N VAL A 47 -2.71 -18.87 -24.75
CA VAL A 47 -3.08 -17.93 -25.82
C VAL A 47 -2.61 -16.51 -25.46
N GLY A 48 -2.07 -15.80 -26.45
CA GLY A 48 -1.73 -14.37 -26.33
C GLY A 48 -0.49 -14.06 -25.50
N VAL A 49 0.30 -15.06 -25.08
CA VAL A 49 1.59 -14.84 -24.41
C VAL A 49 2.66 -14.41 -25.41
N SER A 50 3.43 -13.40 -25.05
CA SER A 50 4.52 -12.80 -25.84
C SER A 50 5.90 -13.06 -25.21
N ALA A 51 5.93 -13.69 -24.04
CA ALA A 51 7.12 -14.20 -23.38
C ALA A 51 6.74 -15.42 -22.52
N ALA A 52 7.74 -16.24 -22.19
CA ALA A 52 7.61 -17.41 -21.32
C ALA A 52 8.58 -17.31 -20.16
N GLY A 53 8.20 -17.86 -19.02
CA GLY A 53 9.11 -18.07 -17.90
C GLY A 53 9.97 -19.30 -18.12
N PHE A 54 11.19 -19.27 -17.56
CA PHE A 54 11.98 -20.48 -17.42
C PHE A 54 11.35 -21.44 -16.41
N ASP A 55 11.66 -22.72 -16.56
CA ASP A 55 11.28 -23.71 -15.57
C ASP A 55 11.95 -23.41 -14.22
N LEU A 56 11.30 -23.80 -13.11
CA LEU A 56 11.84 -23.59 -11.77
C LEU A 56 13.20 -24.26 -11.57
N SER A 57 13.46 -25.40 -12.24
CA SER A 57 14.74 -26.11 -12.17
C SER A 57 15.89 -25.41 -12.91
N GLU A 58 15.57 -24.45 -13.78
CA GLU A 58 16.56 -23.76 -14.61
C GLU A 58 17.14 -22.53 -13.90
N VAL A 59 16.53 -22.03 -12.82
CA VAL A 59 17.00 -20.82 -12.12
C VAL A 59 17.22 -21.08 -10.64
N ARG A 60 18.43 -20.79 -10.16
CA ARG A 60 18.81 -20.94 -8.74
C ARG A 60 19.39 -19.67 -8.18
N LEU A 61 19.11 -19.40 -6.91
CA LEU A 61 19.79 -18.37 -6.13
C LEU A 61 21.18 -18.87 -5.70
N THR A 62 22.16 -17.98 -5.63
CA THR A 62 23.54 -18.35 -5.25
C THR A 62 24.00 -17.76 -3.92
N SER A 63 23.56 -16.55 -3.58
CA SER A 63 23.90 -15.89 -2.32
C SER A 63 22.93 -14.75 -2.00
N GLY A 64 23.06 -14.20 -0.80
CA GLY A 64 22.32 -13.01 -0.36
C GLY A 64 20.97 -13.31 0.27
N ARG A 65 20.25 -12.24 0.59
CA ARG A 65 19.08 -12.29 1.47
C ARG A 65 17.96 -13.21 0.98
N TRP A 66 17.77 -13.34 -0.34
CA TRP A 66 16.72 -14.19 -0.89
C TRP A 66 17.04 -15.68 -0.67
N LEU A 67 18.30 -16.07 -0.80
CA LEU A 67 18.73 -17.43 -0.50
C LEU A 67 18.60 -17.74 1.00
N ASP A 68 18.91 -16.77 1.87
CA ASP A 68 18.71 -16.94 3.32
C ASP A 68 17.23 -17.19 3.67
N ASN A 69 16.32 -16.46 3.00
CA ASN A 69 14.88 -16.63 3.16
C ASN A 69 14.42 -18.03 2.71
N GLN A 70 14.86 -18.45 1.52
CA GLN A 70 14.62 -19.80 1.00
C GLN A 70 15.12 -20.88 1.97
N ASN A 71 16.35 -20.73 2.49
CA ASN A 71 16.96 -21.71 3.38
C ASN A 71 16.20 -21.88 4.70
N ARG A 72 15.73 -20.79 5.34
CA ARG A 72 14.90 -20.89 6.55
C ARG A 72 13.58 -21.61 6.28
N THR A 73 12.92 -21.32 5.15
CA THR A 73 11.71 -22.03 4.76
C THR A 73 11.97 -23.51 4.47
N LEU A 74 13.08 -23.86 3.81
CA LEU A 74 13.45 -25.26 3.59
C LEU A 74 13.69 -26.00 4.90
N SER A 75 14.30 -25.36 5.90
CA SER A 75 14.44 -25.94 7.24
C SER A 75 13.08 -26.30 7.83
N TYR A 76 12.09 -25.39 7.75
CA TYR A 76 10.74 -25.65 8.23
C TYR A 76 10.02 -26.75 7.44
N LEU A 77 10.12 -26.75 6.10
CA LEU A 77 9.52 -27.77 5.23
C LEU A 77 10.05 -29.18 5.49
N ARG A 78 11.31 -29.30 5.93
CA ARG A 78 11.91 -30.58 6.32
C ARG A 78 11.57 -30.96 7.77
N PHE A 79 11.34 -29.98 8.63
CA PHE A 79 11.01 -30.17 10.05
C PHE A 79 9.58 -30.66 10.27
N VAL A 80 8.60 -30.11 9.56
CA VAL A 80 7.18 -30.35 9.83
C VAL A 80 6.80 -31.83 9.76
N ASP A 81 5.99 -32.28 10.71
CA ASP A 81 5.43 -33.63 10.76
C ASP A 81 4.23 -33.77 9.81
N VAL A 82 4.40 -34.59 8.76
CA VAL A 82 3.37 -34.82 7.75
C VAL A 82 2.16 -35.56 8.31
N ASP A 83 2.32 -36.42 9.33
CA ASP A 83 1.19 -37.13 9.93
C ASP A 83 0.28 -36.18 10.73
N ARG A 84 0.85 -35.12 11.32
CA ARG A 84 0.07 -34.03 11.93
C ARG A 84 -0.68 -33.21 10.88
N LEU A 85 -0.04 -32.92 9.75
CA LEU A 85 -0.69 -32.25 8.62
C LEU A 85 -1.86 -33.07 8.05
N LEU A 86 -1.76 -34.41 8.07
CA LEU A 86 -2.79 -35.34 7.61
C LEU A 86 -3.92 -35.59 8.61
N TYR A 87 -3.77 -35.15 9.86
CA TYR A 87 -4.71 -35.47 10.96
C TYR A 87 -6.17 -35.23 10.58
N ASN A 88 -6.48 -34.01 10.11
CA ASN A 88 -7.86 -33.61 9.80
C ASN A 88 -8.44 -34.37 8.60
N PHE A 89 -7.63 -34.66 7.57
CA PHE A 89 -8.06 -35.48 6.44
C PHE A 89 -8.40 -36.90 6.88
N ARG A 90 -7.51 -37.55 7.64
CA ARG A 90 -7.72 -38.91 8.14
C ARG A 90 -8.97 -38.98 9.02
N ALA A 91 -9.09 -38.07 9.98
CA ALA A 91 -10.24 -38.02 10.89
C ALA A 91 -11.57 -37.86 10.15
N ASN A 92 -11.65 -36.88 9.23
CA ASN A 92 -12.87 -36.61 8.46
C ASN A 92 -13.26 -37.78 7.55
N HIS A 93 -12.26 -38.46 6.95
CA HIS A 93 -12.46 -39.63 6.09
C HIS A 93 -12.51 -40.95 6.87
N ARG A 94 -12.72 -40.94 8.20
CA ARG A 94 -12.85 -42.13 9.07
C ARG A 94 -11.66 -43.11 8.99
N LEU A 95 -10.46 -42.57 8.84
CA LEU A 95 -9.20 -43.32 8.92
C LEU A 95 -8.50 -43.05 10.25
N SER A 96 -7.66 -44.00 10.69
CA SER A 96 -6.83 -43.80 11.88
C SER A 96 -5.88 -42.62 11.69
N THR A 97 -5.78 -41.74 12.68
CA THR A 97 -4.80 -40.64 12.71
C THR A 97 -3.39 -41.12 13.08
N GLY A 98 -3.21 -42.41 13.36
CA GLY A 98 -1.92 -42.99 13.72
C GLY A 98 -1.37 -42.49 15.07
N GLY A 99 -2.22 -41.92 15.93
CA GLY A 99 -1.80 -41.30 17.19
C GLY A 99 -1.13 -39.92 17.00
N ALA A 100 -1.15 -39.35 15.79
CA ALA A 100 -0.59 -38.02 15.53
C ALA A 100 -1.31 -36.94 16.36
N ALA A 101 -0.54 -35.98 16.87
CA ALA A 101 -1.10 -34.84 17.59
C ALA A 101 -1.78 -33.87 16.61
N ALA A 102 -2.99 -33.41 16.95
CA ALA A 102 -3.70 -32.41 16.17
C ALA A 102 -2.89 -31.09 16.05
N LEU A 103 -3.16 -30.35 14.99
CA LEU A 103 -2.64 -28.99 14.81
C LEU A 103 -3.51 -27.99 15.59
N GLY A 104 -2.95 -26.81 15.88
CA GLY A 104 -3.69 -25.69 16.48
C GLY A 104 -4.14 -24.65 15.44
N GLY A 105 -4.61 -23.51 15.93
CA GLY A 105 -5.00 -22.36 15.11
C GLY A 105 -6.07 -22.73 14.07
N TRP A 106 -5.88 -22.27 12.83
CA TRP A 106 -6.84 -22.52 11.74
C TRP A 106 -6.84 -23.95 11.21
N GLU A 107 -5.94 -24.80 11.70
CA GLU A 107 -5.91 -26.23 11.41
C GLU A 107 -6.36 -27.07 12.61
N ALA A 108 -6.91 -26.44 13.65
CA ALA A 108 -7.54 -27.17 14.75
C ALA A 108 -8.73 -28.02 14.24
N PRO A 109 -8.99 -29.19 14.85
CA PRO A 109 -10.05 -30.09 14.38
C PRO A 109 -11.45 -29.47 14.37
N ASP A 110 -11.70 -28.49 15.23
CA ASP A 110 -12.94 -27.73 15.36
C ASP A 110 -12.97 -26.45 14.52
N PHE A 111 -11.87 -26.10 13.84
CA PHE A 111 -11.81 -24.88 13.03
C PHE A 111 -12.58 -25.05 11.70
N PRO A 112 -13.40 -24.08 11.28
CA PRO A 112 -14.44 -24.29 10.28
C PRO A 112 -13.95 -24.44 8.82
N PHE A 113 -12.72 -24.03 8.51
CA PHE A 113 -12.12 -24.19 7.17
C PHE A 113 -10.70 -24.77 7.19
N ARG A 114 -10.41 -25.61 8.20
CA ARG A 114 -9.18 -26.42 8.28
C ARG A 114 -8.87 -27.15 6.98
N THR A 115 -7.65 -27.68 6.87
CA THR A 115 -7.03 -28.34 5.71
C THR A 115 -6.58 -27.43 4.56
N HIS A 116 -6.52 -26.12 4.78
CA HIS A 116 -6.08 -25.18 3.75
C HIS A 116 -4.55 -25.14 3.64
N SER A 117 -3.83 -25.23 4.76
CA SER A 117 -2.37 -25.06 4.80
C SER A 117 -1.62 -26.19 4.09
N GLN A 118 -2.20 -27.38 4.09
CA GLN A 118 -1.67 -28.61 3.52
C GLN A 118 -1.47 -28.49 2.01
N GLY A 119 -2.38 -27.79 1.33
CA GLY A 119 -2.20 -27.46 -0.08
C GLY A 119 -0.96 -26.61 -0.35
N HIS A 120 -0.73 -25.61 0.49
CA HIS A 120 0.47 -24.77 0.42
C HIS A 120 1.77 -25.55 0.68
N PHE A 121 1.75 -26.52 1.61
CA PHE A 121 2.91 -27.42 1.82
C PHE A 121 3.19 -28.29 0.58
N LEU A 122 2.16 -28.85 -0.07
CA LEU A 122 2.33 -29.61 -1.32
C LEU A 122 2.96 -28.75 -2.42
N SER A 123 2.48 -27.51 -2.61
CA SER A 123 3.08 -26.56 -3.55
C SER A 123 4.53 -26.25 -3.21
N ALA A 124 4.83 -25.94 -1.95
CA ALA A 124 6.18 -25.57 -1.54
C ALA A 124 7.18 -26.74 -1.62
N TRP A 125 6.77 -27.97 -1.29
CA TRP A 125 7.61 -29.15 -1.49
C TRP A 125 7.86 -29.45 -2.96
N ALA A 126 6.85 -29.26 -3.83
CA ALA A 126 6.99 -29.37 -5.28
C ALA A 126 7.96 -28.34 -5.86
N GLN A 127 7.86 -27.09 -5.41
CA GLN A 127 8.77 -26.02 -5.80
C GLN A 127 10.20 -26.29 -5.30
N ALA A 128 10.38 -26.73 -4.05
CA ALA A 128 11.68 -27.09 -3.51
C ALA A 128 12.35 -28.25 -4.28
N TRP A 129 11.57 -29.27 -4.66
CA TRP A 129 12.05 -30.33 -5.54
C TRP A 129 12.46 -29.80 -6.91
N ALA A 130 11.62 -28.99 -7.56
CA ALA A 130 11.90 -28.47 -8.89
C ALA A 130 13.18 -27.63 -8.90
N VAL A 131 13.31 -26.67 -7.97
CA VAL A 131 14.45 -25.74 -7.93
C VAL A 131 15.75 -26.45 -7.52
N LEU A 132 15.70 -27.32 -6.51
CA LEU A 132 16.90 -27.80 -5.80
C LEU A 132 17.15 -29.30 -5.91
N GLY A 133 16.20 -30.10 -6.41
CA GLY A 133 16.27 -31.56 -6.35
C GLY A 133 16.18 -32.10 -4.92
N ASP A 134 15.49 -31.39 -4.01
CA ASP A 134 15.37 -31.78 -2.60
C ASP A 134 14.53 -33.06 -2.42
N THR A 135 15.20 -34.20 -2.26
CA THR A 135 14.54 -35.50 -2.11
C THR A 135 13.70 -35.60 -0.83
N ALA A 136 14.08 -34.90 0.24
CA ALA A 136 13.35 -34.91 1.50
C ALA A 136 11.98 -34.22 1.34
N CYS A 137 11.91 -33.14 0.57
CA CYS A 137 10.65 -32.48 0.20
C CYS A 137 9.83 -33.35 -0.77
N ARG A 138 10.47 -33.94 -1.79
CA ARG A 138 9.82 -34.88 -2.72
C ARG A 138 9.14 -36.04 -2.00
N ASP A 139 9.85 -36.68 -1.08
CA ASP A 139 9.36 -37.87 -0.39
C ASP A 139 8.20 -37.52 0.56
N ARG A 140 8.24 -36.35 1.22
CA ARG A 140 7.12 -35.84 2.03
C ARG A 140 5.88 -35.55 1.20
N ALA A 141 6.04 -34.89 0.05
CA ALA A 141 4.91 -34.61 -0.85
C ALA A 141 4.27 -35.90 -1.36
N ASN A 142 5.07 -36.86 -1.83
CA ASN A 142 4.56 -38.15 -2.30
C ASN A 142 3.91 -38.96 -1.19
N TYR A 143 4.47 -38.96 0.03
CA TYR A 143 3.84 -39.58 1.19
C TYR A 143 2.48 -38.95 1.48
N MET A 144 2.41 -37.61 1.53
CA MET A 144 1.15 -36.92 1.74
C MET A 144 0.11 -37.25 0.65
N VAL A 145 0.50 -37.25 -0.62
CA VAL A 145 -0.36 -37.65 -1.74
C VAL A 145 -0.89 -39.07 -1.59
N ALA A 146 -0.04 -40.02 -1.20
CA ALA A 146 -0.45 -41.41 -0.98
C ALA A 146 -1.49 -41.52 0.15
N GLU A 147 -1.35 -40.74 1.22
CA GLU A 147 -2.29 -40.71 2.34
C GLU A 147 -3.61 -40.00 1.98
N LEU A 148 -3.55 -38.93 1.19
CA LEU A 148 -4.74 -38.29 0.63
C LEU A 148 -5.49 -39.23 -0.32
N ALA A 149 -4.79 -40.06 -1.10
CA ALA A 149 -5.40 -41.07 -1.95
C ALA A 149 -6.17 -42.11 -1.13
N LYS A 150 -5.64 -42.53 0.04
CA LYS A 150 -6.35 -43.41 0.97
C LYS A 150 -7.62 -42.76 1.53
N CYS A 151 -7.55 -41.47 1.90
CA CYS A 151 -8.71 -40.71 2.36
C CYS A 151 -9.81 -40.66 1.29
N GLN A 152 -9.45 -40.29 0.05
CA GLN A 152 -10.39 -40.23 -1.08
C GLN A 152 -10.97 -41.61 -1.43
N ALA A 153 -10.18 -42.69 -1.32
CA ALA A 153 -10.66 -44.05 -1.52
C ALA A 153 -11.67 -44.50 -0.46
N ASN A 154 -11.62 -43.92 0.76
CA ASN A 154 -12.52 -44.24 1.85
C ASN A 154 -13.83 -43.44 1.85
N ASN A 155 -14.09 -42.61 0.82
CA ASN A 155 -15.27 -41.73 0.77
C ASN A 155 -16.59 -42.46 1.01
N ALA A 156 -16.81 -43.62 0.38
CA ALA A 156 -18.04 -44.37 0.55
C ALA A 156 -18.26 -44.81 2.01
N ALA A 157 -17.21 -45.26 2.70
CA ALA A 157 -17.27 -45.63 4.11
C ALA A 157 -17.41 -44.42 5.04
N ALA A 158 -16.88 -43.25 4.63
CA ALA A 158 -17.04 -41.98 5.32
C ALA A 158 -18.42 -41.33 5.10
N GLY A 159 -19.17 -41.77 4.08
CA GLY A 159 -20.46 -41.19 3.69
C GLY A 159 -20.35 -40.00 2.74
N PHE A 160 -19.22 -39.88 2.02
CA PHE A 160 -18.97 -38.82 1.04
C PHE A 160 -19.10 -39.32 -0.40
N ASN A 161 -19.41 -38.40 -1.30
CA ASN A 161 -19.43 -38.60 -2.74
C ASN A 161 -18.02 -38.88 -3.29
N SER A 162 -17.98 -39.58 -4.43
CA SER A 162 -16.72 -39.97 -5.06
C SER A 162 -15.86 -38.74 -5.41
N GLY A 163 -14.57 -38.81 -5.13
CA GLY A 163 -13.60 -37.75 -5.42
C GLY A 163 -13.44 -36.68 -4.33
N TYR A 164 -14.40 -36.54 -3.41
CA TYR A 164 -14.31 -35.58 -2.30
C TYR A 164 -13.03 -35.74 -1.47
N LEU A 165 -12.43 -34.63 -1.04
CA LEU A 165 -11.22 -34.62 -0.21
C LEU A 165 -11.11 -33.31 0.58
N SER A 166 -11.30 -33.35 1.90
CA SER A 166 -11.05 -32.23 2.81
C SER A 166 -11.02 -32.69 4.27
N GLY A 167 -10.72 -31.80 5.20
CA GLY A 167 -10.82 -32.05 6.64
C GLY A 167 -12.19 -31.82 7.25
N PHE A 168 -13.20 -31.42 6.46
CA PHE A 168 -14.56 -31.07 6.92
C PHE A 168 -15.64 -31.77 6.09
N PRO A 169 -16.89 -31.90 6.57
CA PRO A 169 -17.90 -32.70 5.88
C PRO A 169 -18.49 -31.99 4.65
N GLU A 170 -19.00 -32.76 3.69
CA GLU A 170 -19.71 -32.23 2.52
C GLU A 170 -20.93 -31.36 2.88
N SER A 171 -21.51 -31.55 4.07
CA SER A 171 -22.64 -30.76 4.56
C SER A 171 -22.36 -29.26 4.70
N ASP A 172 -21.08 -28.86 4.72
CA ASP A 172 -20.72 -27.44 4.77
C ASP A 172 -20.97 -26.76 3.41
N PHE A 173 -20.84 -27.50 2.31
CA PHE A 173 -21.25 -27.06 1.00
C PHE A 173 -22.78 -27.08 0.84
N ASP A 174 -23.48 -28.06 1.42
CA ASP A 174 -24.95 -28.07 1.44
C ASP A 174 -25.48 -26.79 2.12
N ALA A 175 -24.88 -26.41 3.25
CA ALA A 175 -25.22 -25.19 3.98
C ALA A 175 -24.92 -23.93 3.16
N MET A 176 -23.78 -23.88 2.46
CA MET A 176 -23.42 -22.79 1.56
C MET A 176 -24.40 -22.66 0.39
N GLU A 177 -24.78 -23.77 -0.24
CA GLU A 177 -25.77 -23.84 -1.31
C GLU A 177 -27.17 -23.43 -0.85
N ALA A 178 -27.51 -23.70 0.42
CA ALA A 178 -28.73 -23.23 1.07
C ALA A 178 -28.69 -21.74 1.47
N GLY A 179 -27.57 -21.03 1.28
CA GLY A 179 -27.41 -19.61 1.62
C GLY A 179 -27.01 -19.35 3.07
N SER A 180 -26.49 -20.34 3.77
CA SER A 180 -25.98 -20.26 5.15
C SER A 180 -24.55 -20.80 5.24
N PRO A 181 -23.57 -20.14 4.57
CA PRO A 181 -22.19 -20.61 4.56
C PRO A 181 -21.61 -20.64 5.98
N LYS A 182 -21.04 -21.78 6.36
CA LYS A 182 -20.35 -21.92 7.66
C LYS A 182 -18.90 -21.43 7.63
N SER A 183 -18.29 -21.43 6.45
CA SER A 183 -16.86 -21.17 6.27
C SER A 183 -16.50 -20.89 4.81
N VAL A 184 -15.22 -20.63 4.54
CA VAL A 184 -14.67 -20.41 3.19
C VAL A 184 -14.28 -21.75 2.52
N SER A 185 -15.22 -22.69 2.41
CA SER A 185 -14.93 -24.09 2.05
C SER A 185 -14.22 -24.26 0.70
N TYR A 186 -14.64 -23.53 -0.34
CA TYR A 186 -13.98 -23.59 -1.65
C TYR A 186 -12.56 -22.99 -1.63
N TYR A 187 -12.27 -22.03 -0.75
CA TYR A 187 -10.90 -21.53 -0.56
C TYR A 187 -9.96 -22.62 -0.06
N SER A 188 -10.41 -23.48 0.85
CA SER A 188 -9.62 -24.60 1.37
C SER A 188 -9.39 -25.66 0.29
N LEU A 189 -10.44 -26.03 -0.47
CA LEU A 189 -10.31 -26.97 -1.59
C LEU A 189 -9.35 -26.45 -2.66
N HIS A 190 -9.40 -25.15 -2.98
CA HIS A 190 -8.49 -24.51 -3.93
C HIS A 190 -7.02 -24.79 -3.56
N LYS A 191 -6.63 -24.68 -2.29
CA LYS A 191 -5.24 -24.93 -1.90
C LYS A 191 -4.83 -26.36 -2.17
N THR A 192 -5.65 -27.32 -1.78
CA THR A 192 -5.36 -28.74 -2.02
C THR A 192 -5.31 -29.07 -3.51
N LEU A 193 -6.22 -28.51 -4.32
CA LEU A 193 -6.17 -28.65 -5.78
C LEU A 193 -4.87 -28.08 -6.37
N ALA A 194 -4.49 -26.87 -5.98
CA ALA A 194 -3.27 -26.21 -6.46
C ALA A 194 -2.01 -27.00 -6.05
N GLY A 195 -1.95 -27.46 -4.81
CA GLY A 195 -0.84 -28.28 -4.31
C GLY A 195 -0.70 -29.62 -5.02
N LEU A 196 -1.81 -30.33 -5.25
CA LEU A 196 -1.79 -31.58 -6.01
C LEU A 196 -1.40 -31.37 -7.48
N LEU A 197 -1.85 -30.27 -8.09
CA LEU A 197 -1.43 -29.88 -9.44
C LEU A 197 0.06 -29.61 -9.49
N ASP A 198 0.60 -28.89 -8.51
CA ASP A 198 2.03 -28.62 -8.39
C ASP A 198 2.86 -29.89 -8.26
N VAL A 199 2.45 -30.82 -7.40
CA VAL A 199 3.14 -32.11 -7.25
C VAL A 199 3.08 -32.93 -8.54
N TRP A 200 1.97 -32.92 -9.27
CA TRP A 200 1.90 -33.58 -10.57
C TRP A 200 2.84 -32.92 -11.58
N ARG A 201 2.75 -31.60 -11.79
CA ARG A 201 3.47 -30.91 -12.86
C ARG A 201 4.97 -30.77 -12.62
N TYR A 202 5.39 -30.63 -11.36
CA TYR A 202 6.81 -30.43 -11.04
C TYR A 202 7.55 -31.70 -10.61
N MET A 203 6.83 -32.74 -10.15
CA MET A 203 7.45 -34.02 -9.76
C MET A 203 7.10 -35.18 -10.70
N GLY A 204 6.16 -35.01 -11.63
CA GLY A 204 5.67 -36.09 -12.48
C GLY A 204 4.82 -37.13 -11.74
N SER A 205 4.29 -36.81 -10.55
CA SER A 205 3.54 -37.77 -9.73
C SER A 205 2.18 -38.09 -10.34
N THR A 206 2.06 -39.27 -10.95
CA THR A 206 0.79 -39.75 -11.53
C THR A 206 -0.26 -40.05 -10.47
N GLN A 207 0.13 -40.40 -9.25
CA GLN A 207 -0.81 -40.55 -8.15
C GLN A 207 -1.41 -39.20 -7.74
N ALA A 208 -0.60 -38.13 -7.71
CA ALA A 208 -1.11 -36.78 -7.44
C ALA A 208 -2.11 -36.35 -8.53
N ARG A 209 -1.79 -36.61 -9.81
CA ARG A 209 -2.72 -36.43 -10.94
C ARG A 209 -4.04 -37.14 -10.69
N ASP A 210 -4.01 -38.43 -10.34
CA ASP A 210 -5.24 -39.22 -10.23
C ASP A 210 -6.12 -38.75 -9.07
N VAL A 211 -5.51 -38.39 -7.92
CA VAL A 211 -6.23 -37.80 -6.78
C VAL A 211 -6.82 -36.44 -7.17
N LEU A 212 -6.02 -35.59 -7.82
CA LEU A 212 -6.42 -34.26 -8.31
C LEU A 212 -7.60 -34.33 -9.27
N LEU A 213 -7.54 -35.17 -10.31
CA LEU A 213 -8.58 -35.22 -11.34
C LEU A 213 -9.91 -35.77 -10.79
N ARG A 214 -9.85 -36.71 -9.83
CA ARG A 214 -11.06 -37.16 -9.12
C ARG A 214 -11.63 -36.06 -8.24
N PHE A 215 -10.77 -35.30 -7.57
CA PHE A 215 -11.18 -34.22 -6.69
C PHE A 215 -11.76 -33.02 -7.45
N ALA A 216 -11.10 -32.59 -8.53
CA ALA A 216 -11.65 -31.61 -9.47
C ALA A 216 -12.95 -32.12 -10.12
N GLY A 217 -13.03 -33.42 -10.41
CA GLY A 217 -14.26 -34.06 -10.89
C GLY A 217 -15.43 -33.97 -9.90
N TRP A 218 -15.16 -34.07 -8.60
CA TRP A 218 -16.17 -33.83 -7.56
C TRP A 218 -16.63 -32.36 -7.57
N VAL A 219 -15.71 -31.40 -7.72
CA VAL A 219 -16.06 -29.97 -7.83
C VAL A 219 -16.94 -29.72 -9.06
N ASP A 220 -16.58 -30.28 -10.21
CA ASP A 220 -17.37 -30.16 -11.45
C ASP A 220 -18.76 -30.78 -11.27
N TRP A 221 -18.85 -32.01 -10.76
CA TRP A 221 -20.13 -32.68 -10.50
C TRP A 221 -21.04 -31.85 -9.57
N ARG A 222 -20.46 -31.32 -8.48
CA ARG A 222 -21.21 -30.59 -7.47
C ARG A 222 -21.72 -29.26 -8.01
N THR A 223 -20.82 -28.45 -8.57
CA THR A 223 -21.16 -27.13 -9.11
C THR A 223 -22.01 -27.20 -10.37
N GLY A 224 -21.90 -28.27 -11.17
CA GLY A 224 -22.66 -28.44 -12.42
C GLY A 224 -24.16 -28.67 -12.21
N ARG A 225 -24.58 -28.95 -10.98
CA ARG A 225 -26.00 -29.12 -10.61
C ARG A 225 -26.66 -27.80 -10.19
N LEU A 226 -25.89 -26.73 -10.05
CA LEU A 226 -26.36 -25.44 -9.55
C LEU A 226 -26.70 -24.51 -10.71
N SER A 227 -27.76 -23.71 -10.56
CA SER A 227 -28.06 -22.64 -11.51
C SER A 227 -27.02 -21.53 -11.42
N THR A 228 -26.84 -20.76 -12.50
CA THR A 228 -25.94 -19.59 -12.50
C THR A 228 -26.27 -18.62 -11.37
N ALA A 229 -27.54 -18.31 -11.14
CA ALA A 229 -27.97 -17.45 -10.04
C ALA A 229 -27.55 -17.99 -8.67
N ARG A 230 -27.69 -19.31 -8.46
CA ARG A 230 -27.25 -19.94 -7.20
C ARG A 230 -25.73 -19.89 -7.05
N MET A 231 -24.98 -20.16 -8.11
CA MET A 231 -23.52 -19.99 -8.10
C MET A 231 -23.14 -18.56 -7.74
N GLN A 232 -23.74 -17.53 -8.34
CA GLN A 232 -23.43 -16.14 -7.99
C GLN A 232 -23.72 -15.79 -6.52
N SER A 233 -24.73 -16.41 -5.89
CA SER A 233 -24.95 -16.27 -4.43
C SER A 233 -23.83 -16.93 -3.62
N ILE A 234 -23.36 -18.10 -4.04
CA ILE A 234 -22.24 -18.80 -3.40
C ILE A 234 -20.94 -18.01 -3.49
N LEU A 235 -20.67 -17.39 -4.65
CA LEU A 235 -19.44 -16.62 -4.92
C LEU A 235 -19.32 -15.33 -4.09
N GLN A 236 -20.34 -14.96 -3.30
CA GLN A 236 -20.22 -13.96 -2.23
C GLN A 236 -19.32 -14.42 -1.09
N THR A 237 -19.23 -15.74 -0.87
CA THR A 237 -18.27 -16.36 0.06
C THR A 237 -16.94 -16.60 -0.65
N GLU A 238 -15.83 -16.44 0.06
CA GLU A 238 -14.50 -16.62 -0.52
C GLU A 238 -14.28 -18.06 -1.03
N PHE A 239 -13.72 -18.14 -2.24
CA PHE A 239 -13.37 -19.39 -2.92
C PHE A 239 -11.90 -19.45 -3.37
N GLY A 240 -11.08 -18.46 -3.03
CA GLY A 240 -9.71 -18.36 -3.53
C GLY A 240 -9.65 -18.34 -5.08
N GLY A 241 -8.67 -19.03 -5.67
CA GLY A 241 -8.44 -19.09 -7.11
C GLY A 241 -8.97 -20.39 -7.74
N MET A 242 -10.20 -20.79 -7.41
CA MET A 242 -10.83 -21.99 -8.02
C MET A 242 -10.87 -21.89 -9.55
N ASN A 243 -11.24 -20.72 -10.10
CA ASN A 243 -11.20 -20.48 -11.54
C ASN A 243 -9.78 -20.63 -12.11
N ALA A 244 -8.75 -20.11 -11.41
CA ALA A 244 -7.36 -20.24 -11.85
C ALA A 244 -6.88 -21.71 -11.93
N VAL A 245 -7.06 -22.49 -10.86
CA VAL A 245 -6.56 -23.88 -10.82
C VAL A 245 -7.32 -24.80 -11.78
N LEU A 246 -8.62 -24.56 -12.00
CA LEU A 246 -9.43 -25.32 -12.96
C LEU A 246 -9.08 -24.92 -14.42
N ALA A 247 -8.80 -23.65 -14.70
CA ALA A 247 -8.28 -23.23 -15.99
C ALA A 247 -6.89 -23.83 -16.27
N ASP A 248 -6.03 -23.93 -15.24
CA ASP A 248 -4.74 -24.62 -15.37
C ASP A 248 -4.90 -26.12 -15.63
N LEU A 249 -5.88 -26.78 -15.01
CA LEU A 249 -6.20 -28.17 -15.33
C LEU A 249 -6.64 -28.35 -16.79
N TYR A 250 -7.37 -27.39 -17.36
CA TYR A 250 -7.68 -27.39 -18.79
C TYR A 250 -6.40 -27.28 -19.64
N GLN A 251 -5.47 -26.40 -19.30
CA GLN A 251 -4.19 -26.32 -20.03
C GLN A 251 -3.37 -27.60 -19.89
N GLN A 252 -3.37 -28.21 -18.70
CA GLN A 252 -2.59 -29.39 -18.39
C GLN A 252 -3.14 -30.67 -19.02
N THR A 253 -4.46 -30.77 -19.23
CA THR A 253 -5.12 -32.00 -19.71
C THR A 253 -5.75 -31.88 -21.10
N GLY A 254 -6.06 -30.66 -21.56
CA GLY A 254 -6.81 -30.41 -22.78
C GLY A 254 -8.32 -30.64 -22.67
N ASP A 255 -8.80 -31.08 -21.51
CA ASP A 255 -10.20 -31.46 -21.30
C ASP A 255 -11.06 -30.25 -20.95
N SER A 256 -11.96 -29.88 -21.87
CA SER A 256 -12.77 -28.66 -21.78
C SER A 256 -13.72 -28.64 -20.58
N ARG A 257 -13.98 -29.77 -19.93
CA ARG A 257 -14.82 -29.79 -18.71
C ARG A 257 -14.22 -28.93 -17.60
N TRP A 258 -12.88 -28.87 -17.50
CA TRP A 258 -12.22 -28.09 -16.46
C TRP A 258 -12.35 -26.60 -16.68
N LEU A 259 -12.30 -26.15 -17.94
CA LEU A 259 -12.59 -24.77 -18.29
C LEU A 259 -14.05 -24.42 -18.00
N ALA A 260 -14.98 -25.31 -18.34
CA ALA A 260 -16.40 -25.11 -18.02
C ALA A 260 -16.63 -25.03 -16.49
N ALA A 261 -15.93 -25.84 -15.70
CA ALA A 261 -15.96 -25.76 -14.23
C ALA A 261 -15.32 -24.47 -13.71
N ALA A 262 -14.20 -24.01 -14.30
CA ALA A 262 -13.54 -22.76 -13.95
C ALA A 262 -14.50 -21.56 -14.08
N GLN A 263 -15.18 -21.46 -15.23
CA GLN A 263 -16.08 -20.35 -15.55
C GLN A 263 -17.33 -20.30 -14.67
N ARG A 264 -17.68 -21.39 -13.97
CA ARG A 264 -18.75 -21.34 -12.94
C ARG A 264 -18.34 -20.52 -11.72
N PHE A 265 -17.05 -20.29 -11.51
CA PHE A 265 -16.50 -19.43 -10.45
C PHE A 265 -16.29 -17.97 -10.89
N ASP A 266 -16.74 -17.58 -12.09
CA ASP A 266 -16.72 -16.19 -12.54
C ASP A 266 -17.71 -15.35 -11.72
N HIS A 267 -17.17 -14.49 -10.86
CA HIS A 267 -17.97 -13.70 -9.95
C HIS A 267 -18.38 -12.36 -10.59
N ALA A 268 -19.56 -12.32 -11.21
CA ALA A 268 -20.04 -11.18 -11.99
C ALA A 268 -20.03 -9.86 -11.20
N ALA A 269 -20.40 -9.88 -9.91
CA ALA A 269 -20.39 -8.69 -9.05
C ALA A 269 -19.01 -8.03 -8.90
N VAL A 270 -17.92 -8.78 -9.14
CA VAL A 270 -16.53 -8.28 -9.15
C VAL A 270 -16.03 -8.09 -10.57
N PHE A 271 -16.32 -9.03 -11.47
CA PHE A 271 -15.82 -9.02 -12.85
C PHE A 271 -16.47 -7.95 -13.72
N ASP A 272 -17.77 -7.70 -13.58
CA ASP A 272 -18.48 -6.75 -14.45
C ASP A 272 -18.00 -5.30 -14.25
N PRO A 273 -17.83 -4.79 -13.02
CA PRO A 273 -17.23 -3.47 -12.80
C PRO A 273 -15.80 -3.38 -13.35
N LEU A 274 -14.97 -4.40 -13.12
CA LEU A 274 -13.58 -4.42 -13.59
C LEU A 274 -13.47 -4.49 -15.12
N ALA A 275 -14.33 -5.26 -15.78
CA ALA A 275 -14.43 -5.27 -17.24
C ALA A 275 -14.82 -3.89 -17.81
N ALA A 276 -15.57 -3.09 -17.05
CA ALA A 276 -15.94 -1.72 -17.38
C ALA A 276 -14.93 -0.67 -16.89
N GLY A 277 -13.78 -1.08 -16.34
CA GLY A 277 -12.76 -0.16 -15.80
C GLY A 277 -13.18 0.60 -14.55
N GLN A 278 -14.16 0.09 -13.79
CA GLN A 278 -14.71 0.75 -12.61
C GLN A 278 -14.10 0.20 -11.32
N ASP A 279 -13.62 1.10 -10.46
CA ASP A 279 -13.22 0.77 -9.10
C ASP A 279 -14.45 0.65 -8.18
N ARG A 280 -14.73 -0.59 -7.73
CA ARG A 280 -15.71 -0.90 -6.67
C ARG A 280 -15.08 -1.76 -5.58
N LEU A 281 -13.79 -1.56 -5.32
CA LEU A 281 -13.03 -2.40 -4.40
C LEU A 281 -13.20 -2.00 -2.94
N ASN A 282 -13.48 -0.72 -2.65
CA ASN A 282 -13.59 -0.21 -1.28
C ASN A 282 -14.53 -1.08 -0.42
N GLY A 283 -14.03 -1.51 0.74
CA GLY A 283 -14.75 -2.37 1.68
C GLY A 283 -14.74 -3.86 1.36
N LEU A 284 -14.24 -4.29 0.19
CA LEU A 284 -14.08 -5.71 -0.12
C LEU A 284 -12.81 -6.27 0.56
N HIS A 285 -12.90 -7.51 1.06
CA HIS A 285 -11.75 -8.27 1.53
C HIS A 285 -10.78 -8.50 0.37
N ALA A 286 -9.55 -7.99 0.48
CA ALA A 286 -8.65 -7.83 -0.64
C ALA A 286 -8.08 -9.15 -1.15
N ASN A 287 -7.61 -10.03 -0.24
CA ASN A 287 -7.07 -11.33 -0.62
C ASN A 287 -8.12 -12.26 -1.23
N THR A 288 -9.41 -12.01 -0.97
CA THR A 288 -10.50 -12.75 -1.62
C THR A 288 -10.59 -12.40 -3.10
N GLN A 289 -10.27 -11.16 -3.49
CA GLN A 289 -10.48 -10.70 -4.87
C GLN A 289 -9.30 -11.02 -5.79
N VAL A 290 -8.06 -10.85 -5.33
CA VAL A 290 -6.88 -10.96 -6.20
C VAL A 290 -6.77 -12.34 -6.88
N PRO A 291 -7.01 -13.49 -6.20
CA PRO A 291 -7.04 -14.80 -6.85
C PRO A 291 -8.09 -14.94 -7.95
N LYS A 292 -9.21 -14.23 -7.86
CA LYS A 292 -10.25 -14.22 -8.92
C LYS A 292 -9.69 -13.59 -10.20
N TRP A 293 -8.92 -12.51 -10.06
CA TRP A 293 -8.29 -11.80 -11.18
C TRP A 293 -7.15 -12.60 -11.82
N ILE A 294 -6.40 -13.35 -11.00
CA ILE A 294 -5.44 -14.35 -11.53
C ILE A 294 -6.20 -15.36 -12.38
N GLY A 295 -7.34 -15.85 -11.91
CA GLY A 295 -8.18 -16.76 -12.70
C GLY A 295 -8.67 -16.17 -14.00
N ALA A 296 -9.09 -14.89 -14.03
CA ALA A 296 -9.40 -14.20 -15.27
C ALA A 296 -8.17 -14.17 -16.22
N ALA A 297 -6.97 -13.86 -15.74
CA ALA A 297 -5.78 -13.92 -16.59
C ALA A 297 -5.52 -15.33 -17.15
N ARG A 298 -5.76 -16.39 -16.37
CA ARG A 298 -5.65 -17.79 -16.83
C ARG A 298 -6.76 -18.17 -17.83
N GLU A 299 -7.98 -17.69 -17.65
CA GLU A 299 -9.10 -17.92 -18.57
C GLU A 299 -8.92 -17.17 -19.90
N TYR A 300 -8.30 -15.98 -19.89
CA TYR A 300 -7.83 -15.35 -21.12
C TYR A 300 -6.83 -16.25 -21.85
N LYS A 301 -5.82 -16.79 -21.14
CA LYS A 301 -4.82 -17.68 -21.73
C LYS A 301 -5.41 -19.01 -22.22
N ALA A 302 -6.52 -19.46 -21.63
CA ALA A 302 -7.23 -20.64 -22.08
C ALA A 302 -8.09 -20.39 -23.34
N THR A 303 -8.67 -19.19 -23.48
CA THR A 303 -9.76 -18.92 -24.44
C THR A 303 -9.49 -17.85 -25.50
N GLY A 304 -8.58 -16.92 -25.23
CA GLY A 304 -8.38 -15.69 -26.02
C GLY A 304 -9.46 -14.62 -25.80
N THR A 305 -10.42 -14.83 -24.90
CA THR A 305 -11.53 -13.88 -24.69
C THR A 305 -11.05 -12.62 -23.98
N THR A 306 -10.98 -11.50 -24.70
CA THR A 306 -10.36 -10.26 -24.22
C THR A 306 -10.99 -9.69 -22.95
N ARG A 307 -12.29 -9.94 -22.70
CA ARG A 307 -12.96 -9.56 -21.45
C ARG A 307 -12.16 -9.96 -20.21
N TYR A 308 -11.63 -11.18 -20.18
CA TYR A 308 -10.88 -11.67 -19.03
C TYR A 308 -9.53 -10.98 -18.86
N ARG A 309 -8.83 -10.68 -19.96
CA ARG A 309 -7.61 -9.87 -19.95
C ARG A 309 -7.92 -8.47 -19.40
N ASP A 310 -8.99 -7.85 -19.87
CA ASP A 310 -9.35 -6.49 -19.48
C ASP A 310 -9.72 -6.43 -17.99
N ILE A 311 -10.44 -7.43 -17.46
CA ILE A 311 -10.69 -7.58 -16.01
C ILE A 311 -9.38 -7.62 -15.23
N ALA A 312 -8.46 -8.51 -15.61
CA ALA A 312 -7.20 -8.72 -14.90
C ALA A 312 -6.29 -7.47 -14.96
N SER A 313 -6.16 -6.85 -16.14
CA SER A 313 -5.38 -5.63 -16.33
C SER A 313 -5.96 -4.45 -15.55
N ASN A 314 -7.27 -4.19 -15.65
CA ASN A 314 -7.92 -3.09 -14.95
C ASN A 314 -7.83 -3.27 -13.43
N ALA A 315 -8.00 -4.49 -12.93
CA ALA A 315 -7.85 -4.77 -11.49
C ALA A 315 -6.45 -4.48 -10.99
N TRP A 316 -5.42 -4.83 -11.77
CA TRP A 316 -4.03 -4.53 -11.44
C TRP A 316 -3.78 -3.02 -11.44
N ASP A 317 -4.20 -2.31 -12.50
CA ASP A 317 -4.00 -0.87 -12.65
C ASP A 317 -4.68 -0.07 -11.53
N ILE A 318 -5.94 -0.40 -11.20
CA ILE A 318 -6.69 0.22 -10.11
C ILE A 318 -5.99 -0.04 -8.77
N THR A 319 -5.63 -1.29 -8.49
CA THR A 319 -5.05 -1.68 -7.20
C THR A 319 -3.68 -1.03 -6.98
N VAL A 320 -2.79 -1.11 -7.98
CA VAL A 320 -1.44 -0.54 -7.90
C VAL A 320 -1.50 0.99 -7.86
N GLY A 321 -2.41 1.60 -8.63
CA GLY A 321 -2.51 3.06 -8.72
C GLY A 321 -3.14 3.72 -7.48
N ALA A 322 -4.16 3.10 -6.87
CA ALA A 322 -4.98 3.78 -5.86
C ALA A 322 -5.04 3.07 -4.49
N HIS A 323 -4.69 1.79 -4.39
CA HIS A 323 -4.91 1.00 -3.16
C HIS A 323 -3.64 0.43 -2.54
N THR A 324 -2.47 0.84 -3.03
CA THR A 324 -1.18 0.23 -2.69
C THR A 324 -0.31 1.20 -1.89
N TYR A 325 0.16 0.76 -0.73
CA TYR A 325 1.14 1.49 0.07
C TYR A 325 2.53 1.45 -0.60
N VAL A 326 3.44 2.34 -0.19
CA VAL A 326 4.78 2.48 -0.79
C VAL A 326 5.63 1.19 -0.80
N ILE A 327 5.32 0.27 0.12
CA ILE A 327 5.98 -1.04 0.24
C ILE A 327 5.49 -2.07 -0.79
N GLY A 328 4.48 -1.73 -1.60
CA GLY A 328 3.84 -2.61 -2.60
C GLY A 328 2.71 -3.49 -2.06
N GLY A 329 2.44 -3.44 -0.75
CA GLY A 329 1.29 -4.08 -0.11
C GLY A 329 0.03 -3.23 -0.17
N ASN A 330 -1.13 -3.82 0.07
CA ASN A 330 -2.44 -3.16 0.06
C ASN A 330 -3.33 -3.69 1.20
N SER A 331 -4.48 -3.04 1.38
CA SER A 331 -5.47 -3.29 2.44
C SER A 331 -5.07 -2.83 3.85
N GLN A 332 -6.08 -2.59 4.67
CA GLN A 332 -5.95 -2.42 6.11
C GLN A 332 -7.06 -3.24 6.79
N ALA A 333 -6.70 -4.00 7.83
CA ALA A 333 -7.54 -5.06 8.38
C ALA A 333 -8.08 -5.99 7.27
N GLU A 334 -7.23 -6.38 6.31
CA GLU A 334 -7.54 -7.29 5.18
C GLU A 334 -8.48 -6.70 4.10
N HIS A 335 -9.04 -5.50 4.32
CA HIS A 335 -10.01 -4.90 3.40
C HIS A 335 -9.41 -3.73 2.60
N PHE A 336 -9.81 -3.62 1.34
CA PHE A 336 -9.57 -2.41 0.57
C PHE A 336 -10.25 -1.22 1.26
N ARG A 337 -9.56 -0.08 1.25
CA ARG A 337 -10.08 1.21 1.72
C ARG A 337 -10.51 2.05 0.53
N ALA A 338 -10.98 3.27 0.78
CA ALA A 338 -11.31 4.18 -0.30
C ALA A 338 -10.07 4.41 -1.18
N PRO A 339 -10.22 4.58 -2.52
CA PRO A 339 -9.09 4.83 -3.39
C PRO A 339 -8.30 6.05 -2.90
N ASN A 340 -6.98 5.94 -2.97
CA ASN A 340 -5.98 6.90 -2.51
C ASN A 340 -5.88 7.10 -1.00
N ALA A 341 -6.69 6.44 -0.16
CA ALA A 341 -6.65 6.59 1.29
C ALA A 341 -5.46 5.84 1.91
N ILE A 342 -4.25 6.33 1.69
CA ILE A 342 -3.00 5.71 2.14
C ILE A 342 -2.61 6.23 3.53
N ALA A 343 -2.42 7.55 3.67
CA ALA A 343 -2.05 8.18 4.93
C ALA A 343 -3.16 8.04 5.99
N ALA A 344 -4.43 8.07 5.58
CA ALA A 344 -5.57 7.90 6.46
C ALA A 344 -5.64 6.51 7.14
N TYR A 345 -4.94 5.51 6.60
CA TYR A 345 -4.99 4.12 7.07
C TYR A 345 -3.60 3.54 7.36
N LEU A 346 -2.68 4.36 7.87
CA LEU A 346 -1.42 3.89 8.43
C LEU A 346 -1.64 3.27 9.83
N ASN A 347 -2.06 2.01 9.86
CA ASN A 347 -2.43 1.28 11.08
C ASN A 347 -1.53 0.07 11.37
N THR A 348 -1.77 -0.60 12.51
CA THR A 348 -1.02 -1.78 12.96
C THR A 348 -1.29 -3.02 12.11
N ASP A 349 -2.47 -3.11 11.51
CA ASP A 349 -3.00 -4.21 10.70
C ASP A 349 -3.04 -3.85 9.21
N THR A 350 -2.07 -3.06 8.76
CA THR A 350 -1.91 -2.69 7.36
C THR A 350 -1.17 -3.78 6.60
N ALA A 351 -1.49 -3.91 5.31
CA ALA A 351 -0.76 -4.75 4.35
C ALA A 351 -0.68 -6.23 4.78
N GLU A 352 -1.75 -6.98 4.53
CA GLU A 352 -1.70 -8.44 4.58
C GLU A 352 -0.75 -8.98 3.49
N ALA A 353 0.12 -9.92 3.85
CA ALA A 353 1.13 -10.44 2.94
C ALA A 353 0.56 -11.29 1.78
N CYS A 354 -0.53 -12.05 2.00
CA CYS A 354 -1.16 -12.85 0.94
C CYS A 354 -1.57 -11.99 -0.26
N ASN A 355 -2.07 -10.79 -0.02
CA ASN A 355 -2.49 -9.85 -1.07
C ASN A 355 -1.32 -9.56 -1.99
N THR A 356 -0.14 -9.38 -1.40
CA THR A 356 1.08 -9.06 -2.14
C THR A 356 1.56 -10.27 -2.91
N TYR A 357 1.60 -11.46 -2.31
CA TYR A 357 1.89 -12.72 -3.01
C TYR A 357 0.98 -12.91 -4.24
N ASN A 358 -0.33 -12.71 -4.08
CA ASN A 358 -1.28 -12.85 -5.19
C ASN A 358 -1.13 -11.74 -6.23
N MET A 359 -0.83 -10.50 -5.82
CA MET A 359 -0.53 -9.41 -6.75
C MET A 359 0.74 -9.69 -7.56
N LEU A 360 1.77 -10.31 -6.97
CA LEU A 360 2.97 -10.73 -7.71
C LEU A 360 2.65 -11.81 -8.76
N LYS A 361 1.78 -12.76 -8.42
CA LYS A 361 1.29 -13.77 -9.39
C LYS A 361 0.52 -13.12 -10.54
N LEU A 362 -0.43 -12.23 -10.25
CA LEU A 362 -1.18 -11.50 -11.27
C LEU A 362 -0.25 -10.67 -12.15
N THR A 363 0.71 -9.95 -11.55
CA THR A 363 1.72 -9.15 -12.23
C THR A 363 2.50 -9.99 -13.23
N ARG A 364 2.94 -11.19 -12.82
CA ARG A 364 3.62 -12.13 -13.70
C ARG A 364 2.71 -12.58 -14.84
N GLU A 365 1.47 -12.96 -14.56
CA GLU A 365 0.53 -13.42 -15.60
C GLU A 365 0.29 -12.35 -16.67
N LEU A 366 0.16 -11.09 -16.28
CA LEU A 366 -0.04 -9.95 -17.18
C LEU A 366 1.22 -9.59 -17.96
N TRP A 367 2.39 -9.62 -17.31
CA TRP A 367 3.66 -9.36 -18.00
C TRP A 367 3.96 -10.38 -19.09
N LEU A 368 3.56 -11.65 -18.93
CA LEU A 368 3.68 -12.64 -20.01
C LEU A 368 2.85 -12.28 -21.25
N LEU A 369 1.80 -11.46 -21.10
CA LEU A 369 0.99 -10.95 -22.22
C LEU A 369 1.61 -9.68 -22.83
N ASP A 370 2.13 -8.79 -21.98
CA ASP A 370 2.73 -7.52 -22.36
C ASP A 370 4.13 -7.35 -21.73
N PRO A 371 5.17 -7.99 -22.32
CA PRO A 371 6.53 -8.01 -21.78
C PRO A 371 7.30 -6.71 -22.05
N ASP A 372 6.67 -5.69 -22.64
CA ASP A 372 7.27 -4.37 -22.85
C ASP A 372 6.94 -3.39 -21.71
N ARG A 373 5.87 -3.67 -20.95
CA ARG A 373 5.42 -2.85 -19.83
C ARG A 373 6.26 -3.09 -18.57
N ALA A 374 7.37 -2.38 -18.45
CA ALA A 374 8.30 -2.49 -17.33
C ALA A 374 7.67 -2.15 -15.96
N SER A 375 6.58 -1.37 -15.92
CA SER A 375 5.88 -1.02 -14.67
C SER A 375 5.40 -2.24 -13.87
N TYR A 376 5.11 -3.37 -14.54
CA TYR A 376 4.83 -4.62 -13.86
C TYR A 376 5.99 -5.06 -12.97
N PHE A 377 7.23 -5.03 -13.49
CA PHE A 377 8.40 -5.44 -12.73
C PHE A 377 8.98 -4.37 -11.82
N ASP A 378 8.65 -3.09 -12.04
CA ASP A 378 8.89 -2.04 -11.05
C ASP A 378 8.02 -2.27 -9.79
N PHE A 379 6.74 -2.62 -9.97
CA PHE A 379 5.88 -3.05 -8.87
C PHE A 379 6.36 -4.36 -8.24
N TYR A 380 6.68 -5.38 -9.07
CA TYR A 380 7.13 -6.68 -8.58
C TYR A 380 8.36 -6.55 -7.67
N GLU A 381 9.38 -5.83 -8.13
CA GLU A 381 10.60 -5.56 -7.36
C GLU A 381 10.28 -4.82 -6.06
N ARG A 382 9.46 -3.77 -6.12
CA ARG A 382 9.08 -2.98 -4.95
C ARG A 382 8.37 -3.84 -3.89
N ALA A 383 7.34 -4.57 -4.30
CA ALA A 383 6.49 -5.38 -3.45
C ALA A 383 7.23 -6.58 -2.83
N LEU A 384 8.01 -7.31 -3.64
CA LEU A 384 8.82 -8.42 -3.15
C LEU A 384 9.81 -7.93 -2.10
N LEU A 385 10.62 -6.93 -2.47
CA LEU A 385 11.75 -6.49 -1.65
C LEU A 385 11.30 -5.84 -0.35
N ASN A 386 10.23 -5.04 -0.36
CA ASN A 386 9.87 -4.20 0.78
C ASN A 386 8.73 -4.76 1.63
N HIS A 387 7.99 -5.75 1.12
CA HIS A 387 6.95 -6.40 1.89
C HIS A 387 7.30 -7.86 2.20
N LEU A 388 7.45 -8.70 1.18
CA LEU A 388 7.54 -10.15 1.38
C LEU A 388 8.88 -10.64 1.93
N ILE A 389 10.01 -10.07 1.49
CA ILE A 389 11.34 -10.47 2.01
C ILE A 389 11.46 -10.18 3.51
N GLY A 390 10.93 -9.04 3.96
CA GLY A 390 10.92 -8.64 5.37
C GLY A 390 9.85 -9.34 6.22
N GLN A 391 8.90 -10.06 5.61
CA GLN A 391 7.83 -10.75 6.34
C GLN A 391 8.36 -11.87 7.24
N GLN A 392 9.49 -12.47 6.87
CA GLN A 392 10.08 -13.64 7.54
C GLN A 392 10.98 -13.24 8.71
N ASN A 393 10.78 -13.83 9.89
CA ASN A 393 11.64 -13.61 11.05
C ASN A 393 13.04 -14.19 10.80
N THR A 394 14.05 -13.33 10.74
CA THR A 394 15.43 -13.72 10.49
C THR A 394 16.12 -14.37 11.68
N ALA A 395 15.62 -14.11 12.90
CA ALA A 395 16.15 -14.69 14.13
C ALA A 395 15.63 -16.12 14.40
N ASP A 396 14.67 -16.57 13.59
CA ASP A 396 14.03 -17.87 13.75
C ASP A 396 14.60 -18.89 12.75
N PRO A 397 15.10 -20.05 13.19
CA PRO A 397 15.66 -21.07 12.30
C PRO A 397 14.63 -21.67 11.32
N HIS A 398 13.33 -21.62 11.66
CA HIS A 398 12.24 -22.04 10.79
C HIS A 398 11.62 -20.88 10.00
N GLY A 399 12.07 -19.64 10.26
CA GLY A 399 11.64 -18.46 9.50
C GLY A 399 10.13 -18.20 9.62
N HIS A 400 9.58 -18.27 10.84
CA HIS A 400 8.19 -17.90 11.09
C HIS A 400 7.88 -16.48 10.58
N ILE A 401 6.64 -16.24 10.14
CA ILE A 401 6.24 -15.03 9.45
C ILE A 401 5.32 -14.13 10.28
N CYS A 402 5.27 -12.85 9.96
CA CYS A 402 4.20 -11.96 10.42
C CYS A 402 3.05 -11.94 9.39
N TYR A 403 1.82 -11.71 9.87
CA TYR A 403 0.63 -11.65 9.00
C TYR A 403 0.49 -10.27 8.35
N PHE A 404 0.44 -9.23 9.18
CA PHE A 404 0.41 -7.83 8.76
C PHE A 404 1.80 -7.21 8.84
N THR A 405 2.04 -6.25 7.96
CA THR A 405 3.21 -5.37 8.00
C THR A 405 2.72 -3.96 8.34
N GLY A 406 2.47 -3.69 9.63
CA GLY A 406 1.89 -2.43 10.09
C GLY A 406 2.71 -1.21 9.68
N LEU A 407 2.03 -0.14 9.27
CA LEU A 407 2.65 1.09 8.77
C LEU A 407 2.36 2.31 9.64
N ASN A 408 1.70 2.12 10.79
CA ASN A 408 1.58 3.15 11.81
C ASN A 408 2.96 3.57 12.36
N PRO A 409 3.12 4.83 12.81
CA PRO A 409 4.36 5.27 13.43
C PRO A 409 4.66 4.43 14.68
N GLY A 410 5.88 3.94 14.79
CA GLY A 410 6.36 3.18 15.93
C GLY A 410 5.93 1.71 15.93
N HIS A 411 5.44 1.18 14.81
CA HIS A 411 5.13 -0.24 14.69
C HIS A 411 6.39 -1.09 14.92
N ARG A 412 6.20 -2.30 15.45
CA ARG A 412 7.26 -3.30 15.60
C ARG A 412 6.85 -4.56 14.86
N ARG A 413 7.69 -5.01 13.93
CA ARG A 413 7.38 -6.13 13.06
C ARG A 413 7.02 -7.39 13.86
N GLY A 414 5.93 -8.04 13.47
CA GLY A 414 5.40 -9.22 14.13
C GLY A 414 4.75 -8.94 15.49
N ASN A 415 4.12 -7.77 15.66
CA ASN A 415 3.27 -7.47 16.83
C ASN A 415 1.77 -7.46 16.51
N THR A 416 1.37 -7.90 15.31
CA THR A 416 -0.06 -7.91 14.92
C THR A 416 -0.33 -9.10 14.02
N GLY A 417 -1.07 -10.08 14.57
CA GLY A 417 -1.63 -11.21 13.85
C GLY A 417 -3.04 -10.93 13.31
N PRO A 418 -3.65 -11.93 12.64
CA PRO A 418 -5.02 -11.83 12.16
C PRO A 418 -6.03 -11.80 13.32
N ALA A 419 -7.19 -11.16 13.09
CA ALA A 419 -8.26 -11.10 14.08
C ALA A 419 -8.72 -12.49 14.53
N TRP A 420 -8.80 -13.42 13.58
CA TRP A 420 -9.08 -14.83 13.83
C TRP A 420 -7.74 -15.54 13.93
N GLY A 421 -7.34 -16.05 15.10
CA GLY A 421 -6.08 -16.80 15.27
C GLY A 421 -5.04 -16.09 16.13
N GLY A 422 -5.13 -14.76 16.30
CA GLY A 422 -4.28 -13.99 17.22
C GLY A 422 -2.78 -14.15 16.93
N GLY A 423 -1.95 -13.91 17.95
CA GLY A 423 -0.49 -14.08 17.85
C GLY A 423 0.25 -12.92 17.18
N ASN A 424 1.56 -13.11 17.05
CA ASN A 424 2.53 -12.08 16.69
C ASN A 424 3.38 -12.53 15.50
N TRP A 425 3.97 -13.72 15.65
CA TRP A 425 4.62 -14.51 14.63
C TRP A 425 3.88 -15.83 14.50
N SER A 426 3.92 -16.44 13.30
CA SER A 426 3.49 -17.83 13.15
C SER A 426 4.33 -18.75 14.05
N THR A 427 3.86 -19.98 14.25
CA THR A 427 4.49 -20.99 15.09
C THR A 427 4.45 -22.34 14.39
N ASP A 428 5.27 -23.28 14.88
CA ASP A 428 5.46 -24.57 14.22
C ASP A 428 4.14 -25.35 14.07
N TYR A 429 3.31 -25.34 15.12
CA TYR A 429 2.10 -26.15 15.21
C TYR A 429 0.91 -25.45 15.90
N GLY A 430 1.09 -24.24 16.41
CA GLY A 430 0.04 -23.49 17.13
C GLY A 430 -0.76 -22.53 16.24
N THR A 431 -0.25 -22.23 15.04
CA THR A 431 -0.86 -21.30 14.07
C THR A 431 -0.75 -21.90 12.68
N PHE A 432 -1.71 -21.57 11.80
CA PHE A 432 -1.72 -21.97 10.39
C PHE A 432 -2.49 -20.94 9.56
N TRP A 433 -1.99 -19.70 9.54
CA TRP A 433 -2.65 -18.60 8.84
C TRP A 433 -2.51 -18.71 7.32
N CYS A 434 -3.36 -18.04 6.54
CA CYS A 434 -3.19 -17.95 5.08
C CYS A 434 -1.80 -17.38 4.70
N CYS A 435 -1.32 -16.35 5.42
CA CYS A 435 0.00 -15.75 5.22
C CYS A 435 1.16 -16.71 5.51
N GLN A 436 0.94 -17.72 6.37
CA GLN A 436 1.94 -18.76 6.62
C GLN A 436 2.02 -19.69 5.42
N GLY A 437 0.87 -20.09 4.87
CA GLY A 437 0.80 -20.89 3.64
C GLY A 437 1.46 -20.21 2.44
N THR A 438 1.07 -18.97 2.13
CA THR A 438 1.63 -18.23 1.00
C THR A 438 3.12 -17.94 1.16
N ALA A 439 3.62 -17.71 2.37
CA ALA A 439 5.05 -17.53 2.62
C ALA A 439 5.89 -18.78 2.30
N LEU A 440 5.35 -19.99 2.46
CA LEU A 440 6.05 -21.21 2.04
C LEU A 440 6.32 -21.20 0.53
N GLU A 441 5.32 -20.83 -0.26
CA GLU A 441 5.43 -20.73 -1.71
C GLU A 441 6.30 -19.56 -2.18
N VAL A 442 6.16 -18.38 -1.56
CA VAL A 442 7.02 -17.22 -1.88
C VAL A 442 8.48 -17.60 -1.76
N ASN A 443 8.88 -18.13 -0.61
CA ASN A 443 10.29 -18.37 -0.29
C ASN A 443 10.89 -19.55 -1.07
N THR A 444 10.07 -20.48 -1.56
CA THR A 444 10.53 -21.59 -2.42
C THR A 444 10.56 -21.23 -3.91
N SER A 445 9.98 -20.09 -4.32
CA SER A 445 9.90 -19.67 -5.72
C SER A 445 10.56 -18.32 -6.05
N LEU A 446 11.35 -17.74 -5.13
CA LEU A 446 11.98 -16.41 -5.25
C LEU A 446 12.77 -16.15 -6.55
N ALA A 447 13.28 -17.19 -7.21
CA ALA A 447 14.06 -17.07 -8.45
C ALA A 447 13.21 -17.07 -9.73
N ASN A 448 11.92 -17.43 -9.66
CA ASN A 448 11.09 -17.77 -10.83
C ASN A 448 10.78 -16.60 -11.78
N SER A 449 11.03 -15.37 -11.33
CA SER A 449 10.73 -14.13 -12.04
C SER A 449 11.97 -13.28 -12.28
N VAL A 450 13.16 -13.87 -12.13
CA VAL A 450 14.43 -13.20 -12.45
C VAL A 450 14.62 -13.12 -13.97
N TYR A 451 14.35 -14.21 -14.68
CA TYR A 451 14.58 -14.34 -16.12
C TYR A 451 13.33 -14.83 -16.85
N PHE A 452 13.21 -14.43 -18.11
CA PHE A 452 12.17 -14.87 -19.05
C PHE A 452 12.77 -15.00 -20.45
N HIS A 453 12.07 -15.65 -21.36
CA HIS A 453 12.52 -15.80 -22.74
C HIS A 453 11.39 -15.67 -23.76
N ASN A 454 11.77 -15.30 -24.99
CA ASN A 454 10.94 -15.41 -26.19
C ASN A 454 11.84 -15.81 -27.36
N GLY A 455 11.69 -17.04 -27.87
CA GLY A 455 12.63 -17.61 -28.84
C GLY A 455 14.06 -17.57 -28.29
N THR A 456 14.96 -16.87 -28.99
CA THR A 456 16.36 -16.69 -28.58
C THR A 456 16.59 -15.47 -27.69
N THR A 457 15.57 -14.67 -27.40
CA THR A 457 15.68 -13.48 -26.56
C THR A 457 15.61 -13.86 -25.08
N LEU A 458 16.59 -13.40 -24.30
CA LEU A 458 16.60 -13.47 -22.84
C LEU A 458 16.16 -12.13 -22.27
N THR A 459 15.17 -12.10 -21.39
CA THR A 459 14.80 -10.91 -20.61
C THR A 459 15.24 -11.08 -19.16
N VAL A 460 15.95 -10.09 -18.62
CA VAL A 460 16.37 -10.00 -17.22
C VAL A 460 15.50 -8.95 -16.53
N ASN A 461 14.64 -9.41 -15.62
CA ASN A 461 13.64 -8.61 -14.95
C ASN A 461 14.06 -8.21 -13.53
N LEU A 462 14.66 -9.12 -12.76
CA LEU A 462 15.10 -8.84 -11.39
C LEU A 462 16.61 -8.97 -11.27
N TYR A 463 17.18 -8.17 -10.37
CA TYR A 463 18.62 -8.11 -10.13
C TYR A 463 18.98 -8.74 -8.79
N THR A 464 19.42 -10.00 -8.82
CA THR A 464 19.72 -10.81 -7.64
C THR A 464 20.78 -11.88 -7.96
N PRO A 465 21.67 -12.25 -7.02
CA PRO A 465 22.64 -13.32 -7.23
C PRO A 465 21.97 -14.63 -7.62
N SER A 466 22.19 -15.06 -8.86
CA SER A 466 21.48 -16.21 -9.43
C SER A 466 22.23 -16.84 -10.60
N VAL A 467 21.88 -18.08 -10.91
CA VAL A 467 22.35 -18.81 -12.09
C VAL A 467 21.14 -19.30 -12.86
N LEU A 468 21.07 -18.92 -14.13
CA LEU A 468 20.17 -19.50 -15.12
C LEU A 468 20.92 -20.56 -15.92
N THR A 469 20.41 -21.78 -15.95
CA THR A 469 20.80 -22.82 -16.89
C THR A 469 19.77 -22.87 -18.01
N TRP A 470 20.08 -22.23 -19.14
CA TRP A 470 19.20 -22.23 -20.31
C TRP A 470 19.41 -23.51 -21.13
N ALA A 471 18.78 -24.60 -20.69
CA ALA A 471 19.06 -25.95 -21.18
C ALA A 471 18.84 -26.10 -22.69
N GLN A 472 17.76 -25.49 -23.23
CA GLN A 472 17.40 -25.57 -24.65
C GLN A 472 18.44 -24.90 -25.56
N ARG A 473 19.35 -24.09 -24.99
CA ARG A 473 20.46 -23.44 -25.73
C ARG A 473 21.84 -23.91 -25.30
N GLY A 474 21.95 -24.73 -24.24
CA GLY A 474 23.24 -25.13 -23.67
C GLY A 474 24.05 -23.95 -23.12
N ILE A 475 23.38 -22.88 -22.66
CA ILE A 475 24.00 -21.64 -22.16
C ILE A 475 23.73 -21.53 -20.65
N THR A 476 24.70 -21.01 -19.91
CA THR A 476 24.53 -20.59 -18.52
C THR A 476 24.70 -19.08 -18.41
N VAL A 477 23.82 -18.43 -17.64
CA VAL A 477 23.94 -17.01 -17.30
C VAL A 477 24.07 -16.89 -15.79
N THR A 478 25.23 -16.47 -15.32
CA THR A 478 25.50 -16.23 -13.90
C THR A 478 25.40 -14.74 -13.62
N GLN A 479 24.50 -14.36 -12.71
CA GLN A 479 24.35 -13.00 -12.21
C GLN A 479 25.05 -12.85 -10.86
N THR A 480 26.01 -11.93 -10.80
CA THR A 480 26.76 -11.59 -9.60
C THR A 480 26.51 -10.12 -9.25
N THR A 481 26.03 -9.87 -8.03
CA THR A 481 25.74 -8.52 -7.56
C THR A 481 25.64 -8.48 -6.04
N THR A 482 25.75 -7.28 -5.46
CA THR A 482 25.31 -6.99 -4.08
C THR A 482 24.10 -6.05 -4.07
N TYR A 483 23.41 -5.91 -5.20
CA TYR A 483 22.15 -5.19 -5.31
C TYR A 483 21.15 -5.68 -4.24
N PRO A 484 20.43 -4.77 -3.55
CA PRO A 484 20.37 -3.33 -3.77
C PRO A 484 21.41 -2.49 -3.00
N ALA A 485 22.40 -3.10 -2.31
CA ALA A 485 23.45 -2.33 -1.63
C ALA A 485 24.41 -1.65 -2.62
N SER A 486 24.66 -2.31 -3.76
CA SER A 486 25.33 -1.77 -4.94
C SER A 486 24.31 -1.37 -6.03
N ASP A 487 24.70 -0.42 -6.87
CA ASP A 487 23.97 -0.01 -8.07
C ASP A 487 24.30 -0.87 -9.31
N THR A 488 25.15 -1.90 -9.16
CA THR A 488 25.73 -2.63 -10.30
C THR A 488 25.48 -4.13 -10.21
N THR A 489 25.13 -4.74 -11.34
CA THR A 489 25.05 -6.20 -11.52
C THR A 489 25.84 -6.63 -12.74
N THR A 490 26.44 -7.82 -12.69
CA THR A 490 27.18 -8.41 -13.81
C THR A 490 26.59 -9.76 -14.17
N LEU A 491 26.19 -9.91 -15.43
CA LEU A 491 25.77 -11.16 -16.04
C LEU A 491 26.95 -11.76 -16.81
N THR A 492 27.35 -12.99 -16.50
CA THR A 492 28.39 -13.72 -17.23
C THR A 492 27.75 -14.84 -18.02
N VAL A 493 27.97 -14.87 -19.33
CA VAL A 493 27.40 -15.86 -20.25
C VAL A 493 28.45 -16.92 -20.54
N THR A 494 28.16 -18.20 -20.26
CA THR A 494 29.07 -19.33 -20.50
C THR A 494 28.36 -20.50 -21.16
N GLY A 495 29.11 -21.54 -21.57
CA GLY A 495 28.57 -22.76 -22.17
C GLY A 495 28.73 -22.80 -23.69
N SER A 496 27.80 -23.46 -24.39
CA SER A 496 27.80 -23.63 -25.85
C SER A 496 27.28 -22.37 -26.57
N VAL A 497 27.79 -21.21 -26.17
CA VAL A 497 27.34 -19.90 -26.65
C VAL A 497 27.68 -19.76 -28.13
N SER A 498 26.68 -19.51 -28.96
CA SER A 498 26.84 -19.31 -30.40
C SER A 498 25.72 -18.45 -30.99
N GLY A 499 26.00 -17.88 -32.16
CA GLY A 499 25.05 -17.07 -32.92
C GLY A 499 24.77 -15.69 -32.33
N SER A 500 23.99 -14.91 -33.07
CA SER A 500 23.50 -13.60 -32.64
C SER A 500 22.15 -13.74 -31.93
N TRP A 501 22.03 -13.16 -30.74
CA TRP A 501 20.77 -13.16 -29.98
C TRP A 501 20.68 -11.97 -29.02
N THR A 502 19.49 -11.74 -28.50
CA THR A 502 19.11 -10.53 -27.78
C THR A 502 19.02 -10.75 -26.27
N MET A 503 19.63 -9.85 -25.50
CA MET A 503 19.39 -9.70 -24.08
C MET A 503 18.59 -8.41 -23.84
N ARG A 504 17.41 -8.52 -23.24
CA ARG A 504 16.57 -7.39 -22.79
C ARG A 504 16.79 -7.18 -21.30
N LEU A 505 17.22 -5.99 -20.92
CA LEU A 505 17.59 -5.65 -19.55
C LEU A 505 16.59 -4.60 -19.03
N ARG A 506 15.85 -4.91 -17.95
CA ARG A 506 14.92 -3.93 -17.38
C ARG A 506 15.70 -2.71 -16.88
N ILE A 507 15.34 -1.53 -17.34
CA ILE A 507 15.81 -0.26 -16.79
C ILE A 507 14.69 0.29 -15.90
N PRO A 508 14.79 0.18 -14.56
CA PRO A 508 13.68 0.51 -13.67
C PRO A 508 13.30 1.99 -13.72
N ALA A 509 12.02 2.34 -13.58
CA ALA A 509 11.58 3.75 -13.64
C ALA A 509 12.22 4.64 -12.56
N TRP A 510 12.69 4.05 -11.45
CA TRP A 510 13.33 4.81 -10.38
C TRP A 510 14.75 5.28 -10.72
N THR A 511 15.45 4.70 -11.70
CA THR A 511 16.85 5.04 -12.00
C THR A 511 16.99 6.23 -12.96
N THR A 512 18.17 6.84 -12.98
CA THR A 512 18.55 7.90 -13.94
C THR A 512 20.00 7.72 -14.35
N GLY A 513 20.30 7.78 -15.65
CA GLY A 513 21.67 7.61 -16.17
C GLY A 513 22.17 6.16 -16.10
N ALA A 514 21.28 5.20 -16.31
CA ALA A 514 21.65 3.79 -16.38
C ALA A 514 22.59 3.52 -17.56
N THR A 515 23.55 2.62 -17.37
CA THR A 515 24.48 2.20 -18.43
C THR A 515 24.53 0.68 -18.53
N VAL A 516 24.76 0.21 -19.75
CA VAL A 516 25.00 -1.20 -20.06
C VAL A 516 26.34 -1.30 -20.76
N ALA A 517 27.24 -2.12 -20.23
CA ALA A 517 28.56 -2.38 -20.79
C ALA A 517 28.74 -3.86 -21.11
N VAL A 518 29.46 -4.16 -22.18
CA VAL A 518 29.89 -5.52 -22.54
C VAL A 518 31.40 -5.58 -22.48
N ASN A 519 31.95 -6.52 -21.69
CA ASN A 519 33.39 -6.69 -21.52
C ASN A 519 34.11 -5.37 -21.18
N GLY A 520 33.51 -4.57 -20.29
CA GLY A 520 34.03 -3.27 -19.86
C GLY A 520 33.75 -2.09 -20.80
N THR A 521 33.20 -2.33 -21.99
CA THR A 521 32.90 -1.27 -22.97
C THR A 521 31.42 -0.89 -22.92
N VAL A 522 31.10 0.37 -22.60
CA VAL A 522 29.72 0.89 -22.60
C VAL A 522 29.13 0.79 -24.02
N GLN A 523 27.91 0.29 -24.12
CA GLN A 523 27.20 0.10 -25.38
C GLN A 523 26.34 1.32 -25.70
N ASP A 524 26.28 1.69 -26.98
CA ASP A 524 25.40 2.75 -27.48
C ASP A 524 23.99 2.19 -27.72
N ILE A 525 23.23 2.00 -26.63
CA ILE A 525 21.85 1.52 -26.64
C ILE A 525 20.98 2.40 -25.74
N ALA A 526 19.69 2.48 -26.04
CA ALA A 526 18.75 3.22 -25.20
C ALA A 526 18.59 2.55 -23.83
N THR A 527 18.87 3.32 -22.77
CA THR A 527 18.66 2.94 -21.37
C THR A 527 17.57 3.80 -20.72
N THR A 528 16.45 3.95 -21.40
CA THR A 528 15.31 4.76 -20.94
C THR A 528 14.72 4.18 -19.64
N PRO A 529 14.62 4.97 -18.55
CA PRO A 529 13.94 4.55 -17.33
C PRO A 529 12.49 4.13 -17.59
N GLY A 530 12.06 3.03 -16.99
CA GLY A 530 10.71 2.48 -17.18
C GLY A 530 10.55 1.68 -18.48
N ALA A 531 11.65 1.20 -19.07
CA ALA A 531 11.66 0.43 -20.32
C ALA A 531 12.70 -0.72 -20.25
N TYR A 532 12.90 -1.41 -21.37
CA TYR A 532 13.92 -2.45 -21.53
C TYR A 532 15.01 -2.02 -22.50
N ALA A 533 16.25 -1.99 -22.03
CA ALA A 533 17.41 -1.84 -22.91
C ALA A 533 17.60 -3.12 -23.71
N THR A 534 17.73 -3.01 -25.03
CA THR A 534 17.82 -4.15 -25.94
C THR A 534 19.24 -4.28 -26.47
N LEU A 535 19.91 -5.37 -26.12
CA LEU A 535 21.29 -5.66 -26.51
C LEU A 535 21.33 -6.91 -27.41
N THR A 536 21.48 -6.72 -28.71
CA THR A 536 21.61 -7.81 -29.69
C THR A 536 23.04 -7.91 -30.17
N ARG A 537 23.64 -9.09 -30.02
CA ARG A 537 25.03 -9.33 -30.44
C ARG A 537 25.31 -10.81 -30.67
N SER A 538 26.43 -11.08 -31.33
CA SER A 538 27.06 -12.40 -31.30
C SER A 538 27.81 -12.57 -29.98
N TRP A 539 27.42 -13.59 -29.22
CA TRP A 539 27.97 -13.83 -27.89
C TRP A 539 29.05 -14.91 -27.93
N THR A 540 30.07 -14.76 -27.09
CA THR A 540 31.11 -15.74 -26.84
C THR A 540 31.05 -16.18 -25.38
N SER A 541 31.36 -17.46 -25.11
CA SER A 541 31.47 -17.95 -23.73
C SER A 541 32.54 -17.15 -22.97
N GLY A 542 32.17 -16.65 -21.79
CA GLY A 542 32.98 -15.76 -20.96
C GLY A 542 32.60 -14.28 -21.10
N ASP A 543 31.73 -13.92 -22.05
CA ASP A 543 31.26 -12.53 -22.18
C ASP A 543 30.54 -12.07 -20.91
N THR A 544 30.82 -10.82 -20.53
CA THR A 544 30.22 -10.16 -19.37
C THR A 544 29.37 -8.97 -19.79
N VAL A 545 28.19 -8.85 -19.18
CA VAL A 545 27.30 -7.69 -19.31
C VAL A 545 27.19 -7.04 -17.94
N THR A 546 27.68 -5.82 -17.82
CA THR A 546 27.55 -5.02 -16.60
C THR A 546 26.41 -4.04 -16.78
N VAL A 547 25.42 -4.09 -15.90
CA VAL A 547 24.31 -3.15 -15.84
C VAL A 547 24.48 -2.29 -14.59
N ARG A 548 24.57 -0.98 -14.78
CA ARG A 548 24.64 0.00 -13.69
C ARG A 548 23.36 0.80 -13.66
N LEU A 549 22.72 0.85 -12.48
CA LEU A 549 21.43 1.46 -12.21
C LEU A 549 21.58 2.48 -11.07
N PRO A 550 22.08 3.69 -11.34
CA PRO A 550 22.33 4.69 -10.29
C PRO A 550 21.10 4.92 -9.41
N MET A 551 21.29 4.79 -8.10
CA MET A 551 20.27 4.94 -7.07
C MET A 551 20.35 6.33 -6.43
N ARG A 552 19.19 6.91 -6.13
CA ARG A 552 19.07 8.18 -5.42
C ARG A 552 18.00 8.09 -4.34
N VAL A 553 18.09 9.00 -3.36
CA VAL A 553 17.03 9.21 -2.38
C VAL A 553 15.85 9.91 -3.07
N VAL A 554 14.65 9.37 -2.90
CA VAL A 554 13.40 9.96 -3.39
C VAL A 554 12.35 9.93 -2.29
N MET A 555 11.72 11.08 -2.05
CA MET A 555 10.54 11.20 -1.21
C MET A 555 9.31 10.78 -2.02
N GLN A 556 8.55 9.83 -1.49
CA GLN A 556 7.34 9.26 -2.10
C GLN A 556 6.12 9.72 -1.29
N PRO A 557 5.39 10.76 -1.71
CA PRO A 557 4.21 11.23 -1.00
C PRO A 557 3.11 10.16 -0.99
N ALA A 558 2.32 10.13 0.09
CA ALA A 558 1.08 9.37 0.12
C ALA A 558 0.04 10.01 -0.80
N ASN A 559 -0.79 9.19 -1.44
CA ASN A 559 -1.72 9.64 -2.48
C ASN A 559 -2.72 10.69 -1.98
N ASP A 560 -3.19 10.55 -0.73
CA ASP A 560 -4.18 11.42 -0.07
C ASP A 560 -3.57 12.58 0.71
N ASN A 561 -2.26 12.55 1.01
CA ASN A 561 -1.62 13.59 1.81
C ASN A 561 -0.16 13.81 1.40
N PRO A 562 0.16 14.86 0.62
CA PRO A 562 1.54 15.14 0.19
C PRO A 562 2.47 15.56 1.33
N ALA A 563 1.94 15.95 2.50
CA ALA A 563 2.72 16.23 3.71
C ALA A 563 3.10 14.95 4.49
N VAL A 564 2.66 13.78 4.03
CA VAL A 564 3.07 12.47 4.53
C VAL A 564 3.80 11.75 3.41
N ALA A 565 5.07 11.39 3.62
CA ALA A 565 5.86 10.72 2.60
C ALA A 565 6.76 9.64 3.18
N ALA A 566 7.07 8.64 2.37
CA ALA A 566 8.10 7.65 2.66
C ALA A 566 9.39 7.96 1.91
N ILE A 567 10.50 7.37 2.36
CA ILE A 567 11.81 7.55 1.75
C ILE A 567 12.15 6.29 0.97
N THR A 568 12.66 6.45 -0.26
CA THR A 568 13.19 5.34 -1.06
C THR A 568 14.61 5.61 -1.50
N TYR A 569 15.43 4.57 -1.58
CA TYR A 569 16.74 4.58 -2.24
C TYR A 569 16.77 3.49 -3.30
N GLY A 570 16.66 3.90 -4.56
CA GLY A 570 16.39 2.96 -5.66
C GLY A 570 15.09 2.17 -5.43
N PRO A 571 15.12 0.82 -5.41
CA PRO A 571 13.92 0.01 -5.18
C PRO A 571 13.55 -0.10 -3.67
N VAL A 572 14.45 0.30 -2.77
CA VAL A 572 14.33 0.02 -1.33
C VAL A 572 13.60 1.15 -0.64
N VAL A 573 12.55 0.82 0.10
CA VAL A 573 11.91 1.68 1.08
C VAL A 573 12.77 1.71 2.33
N LEU A 574 13.10 2.91 2.80
CA LEU A 574 13.85 3.11 4.03
C LEU A 574 12.89 3.32 5.20
N SER A 575 13.23 2.79 6.36
CA SER A 575 12.52 3.00 7.63
C SER A 575 13.44 3.59 8.69
N GLY A 576 12.88 4.44 9.54
CA GLY A 576 13.58 4.99 10.69
C GLY A 576 13.60 4.01 11.85
N ASN A 577 14.76 3.83 12.48
CA ASN A 577 14.92 2.98 13.65
C ASN A 577 14.75 3.80 14.94
N TYR A 578 13.71 3.48 15.70
CA TYR A 578 13.38 4.12 16.98
C TYR A 578 13.63 3.22 18.19
N GLY A 579 14.33 2.09 18.03
CA GLY A 579 14.64 1.18 19.12
C GLY A 579 13.38 0.68 19.82
N ASN A 580 13.17 1.05 21.09
CA ASN A 580 11.94 0.72 21.83
C ASN A 580 11.04 1.96 22.07
N THR A 581 11.36 3.09 21.45
CA THR A 581 10.58 4.33 21.61
C THR A 581 9.23 4.21 20.93
N THR A 582 8.15 4.39 21.69
CA THR A 582 6.79 4.49 21.17
C THR A 582 6.59 5.84 20.47
N LEU A 583 5.92 5.84 19.33
CA LEU A 583 5.59 7.05 18.60
C LEU A 583 4.08 7.27 18.61
N SER A 584 3.64 8.45 19.05
CA SER A 584 2.23 8.84 19.05
C SER A 584 1.79 9.56 17.78
N ARG A 585 2.74 9.93 16.91
CA ARG A 585 2.52 10.63 15.64
C ARG A 585 3.64 10.29 14.66
N LEU A 586 3.41 10.59 13.38
CA LEU A 586 4.47 10.54 12.36
C LEU A 586 5.57 11.56 12.74
N PRO A 587 6.83 11.14 12.86
CA PRO A 587 7.94 12.06 13.11
C PRO A 587 8.11 13.07 11.98
N VAL A 588 8.44 14.31 12.30
CA VAL A 588 8.69 15.36 11.30
C VAL A 588 10.12 15.24 10.80
N LEU A 589 10.27 14.78 9.56
CA LEU A 589 11.56 14.58 8.90
C LEU A 589 12.06 15.90 8.32
N ASP A 590 13.37 16.16 8.43
CA ASP A 590 14.09 17.11 7.60
C ASP A 590 14.69 16.35 6.40
N PRO A 591 14.10 16.42 5.19
CA PRO A 591 14.55 15.63 4.05
C PRO A 591 15.97 16.01 3.60
N ALA A 592 16.40 17.25 3.84
CA ALA A 592 17.72 17.72 3.43
C ALA A 592 18.86 17.10 4.26
N SER A 593 18.53 16.56 5.43
CA SER A 593 19.49 15.91 6.33
C SER A 593 19.80 14.45 5.98
N ILE A 594 19.06 13.84 5.04
CA ILE A 594 19.22 12.43 4.70
C ILE A 594 20.61 12.20 4.08
N THR A 595 21.44 11.45 4.77
CA THR A 595 22.84 11.19 4.36
C THR A 595 23.14 9.71 4.41
N ARG A 596 23.68 9.15 3.33
CA ARG A 596 24.18 7.76 3.32
C ARG A 596 25.47 7.68 4.13
N THR A 597 25.55 6.76 5.08
CA THR A 597 26.69 6.64 6.01
C THR A 597 27.58 5.42 5.77
N ALA A 598 27.16 4.49 4.90
CA ALA A 598 27.96 3.32 4.52
C ALA A 598 27.90 3.05 3.01
N THR A 599 29.01 2.55 2.44
CA THR A 599 29.12 2.16 1.02
C THR A 599 28.91 0.66 0.80
N SER A 600 29.23 -0.19 1.79
CA SER A 600 29.07 -1.65 1.72
C SER A 600 27.66 -2.13 2.05
N GLY A 601 26.78 -1.24 2.55
CA GLY A 601 25.40 -1.54 2.90
C GLY A 601 24.50 -0.33 2.67
N LEU A 602 23.21 -0.55 2.93
CA LEU A 602 22.20 0.52 2.92
C LEU A 602 22.05 1.04 4.36
N ALA A 603 22.85 2.04 4.70
CA ALA A 603 22.76 2.72 5.99
C ALA A 603 22.75 4.22 5.76
N PHE A 604 21.82 4.90 6.41
CA PHE A 604 21.63 6.33 6.29
C PHE A 604 21.36 6.93 7.68
N THR A 605 21.53 8.23 7.79
CA THR A 605 21.01 9.03 8.91
C THR A 605 20.13 10.15 8.36
N ALA A 606 19.20 10.61 9.18
CA ALA A 606 18.44 11.83 8.95
C ALA A 606 18.16 12.51 10.30
N ARG A 607 17.65 13.75 10.26
CA ARG A 607 17.07 14.44 11.40
C ARG A 607 15.56 14.33 11.33
N ALA A 608 14.95 13.91 12.44
CA ALA A 608 13.51 13.91 12.62
C ALA A 608 13.16 14.41 14.03
N ASP A 609 12.16 15.29 14.14
CA ASP A 609 11.79 15.99 15.38
C ASP A 609 13.01 16.62 16.10
N GLY A 610 13.97 17.14 15.33
CA GLY A 610 15.21 17.74 15.84
C GLY A 610 16.29 16.76 16.31
N ALA A 611 16.03 15.46 16.32
CA ALA A 611 16.99 14.42 16.72
C ALA A 611 17.53 13.64 15.51
N THR A 612 18.73 13.07 15.63
CA THR A 612 19.27 12.18 14.59
C THR A 612 18.62 10.81 14.70
N VAL A 613 18.19 10.25 13.56
CA VAL A 613 17.59 8.93 13.45
C VAL A 613 18.35 8.13 12.39
N ASN A 614 18.64 6.86 12.68
CA ASN A 614 19.21 5.94 11.72
C ASN A 614 18.12 5.44 10.78
N LEU A 615 18.40 5.43 9.47
CA LEU A 615 17.53 4.81 8.48
C LEU A 615 18.22 3.59 7.87
N GLY A 616 17.43 2.55 7.62
CA GLY A 616 17.88 1.33 6.95
C GLY A 616 16.77 0.74 6.07
N PRO A 617 17.06 -0.35 5.33
CA PRO A 617 16.07 -1.03 4.51
C PRO A 617 14.92 -1.53 5.36
N PHE A 618 13.70 -1.30 4.89
CA PHE A 618 12.51 -1.68 5.64
C PHE A 618 12.38 -3.21 5.82
N TYR A 619 12.90 -4.00 4.88
CA TYR A 619 12.95 -5.45 4.99
C TYR A 619 13.88 -5.98 6.10
N ASP A 620 14.71 -5.11 6.69
CA ASP A 620 15.56 -5.41 7.85
C ASP A 620 15.05 -4.74 9.14
N ALA A 621 13.85 -4.13 9.10
CA ALA A 621 13.21 -3.52 10.27
C ALA A 621 12.64 -4.60 11.23
N HIS A 622 13.54 -5.31 11.92
CA HIS A 622 13.24 -6.35 12.91
C HIS A 622 13.80 -5.97 14.29
N GLY A 623 13.10 -6.34 15.36
CA GLY A 623 13.58 -6.17 16.74
C GLY A 623 13.58 -4.73 17.25
N HIS A 624 12.96 -3.79 16.53
CA HIS A 624 12.81 -2.40 16.95
C HIS A 624 11.50 -1.80 16.41
N ASN A 625 11.08 -0.71 17.04
CA ASN A 625 10.01 0.15 16.59
C ASN A 625 10.51 0.96 15.39
N TYR A 626 9.71 1.03 14.34
CA TYR A 626 10.05 1.71 13.11
C TYR A 626 8.99 2.72 12.68
N THR A 627 9.36 3.62 11.76
CA THR A 627 8.40 4.36 10.93
C THR A 627 8.84 4.27 9.48
N VAL A 628 7.89 4.08 8.57
CA VAL A 628 8.13 4.09 7.11
C VAL A 628 7.71 5.42 6.50
N TYR A 629 6.56 5.93 6.93
CA TYR A 629 6.07 7.24 6.56
C TYR A 629 6.51 8.29 7.58
N TRP A 630 6.66 9.51 7.09
CA TRP A 630 7.16 10.67 7.80
C TRP A 630 6.26 11.86 7.51
N SER A 631 6.18 12.80 8.45
CA SER A 631 5.70 14.13 8.13
C SER A 631 6.82 14.91 7.43
N THR A 632 6.53 15.54 6.29
CA THR A 632 7.51 16.24 5.44
C THR A 632 7.37 17.77 5.46
N SER A 633 6.42 18.29 6.22
CA SER A 633 6.31 19.73 6.46
C SER A 633 7.44 20.17 7.41
N GLY A 634 8.55 20.61 6.84
CA GLY A 634 9.61 21.33 7.55
C GLY A 634 9.09 22.69 8.00
N GLY A 635 8.58 22.76 9.23
CA GLY A 635 8.15 23.99 9.87
C GLY A 635 7.22 23.69 11.03
N GLY A 636 7.53 24.21 12.22
CA GLY A 636 6.59 24.19 13.34
C GLY A 636 5.24 24.74 12.89
N GLY A 637 4.24 23.87 12.85
CA GLY A 637 2.89 24.15 12.39
C GLY A 637 2.08 22.87 12.35
N GLY A 638 1.89 22.23 13.52
CA GLY A 638 0.93 21.14 13.63
C GLY A 638 -0.45 21.61 13.20
N SER A 639 -1.24 20.73 12.59
CA SER A 639 -2.72 20.80 12.58
C SER A 639 -3.33 22.23 12.51
N ALA A 640 -2.78 23.10 11.67
CA ALA A 640 -3.26 24.47 11.62
C ALA A 640 -4.36 24.57 10.57
N ALA A 641 -5.45 25.26 10.91
CA ALA A 641 -6.52 25.52 9.96
C ALA A 641 -6.04 26.42 8.82
N GLY A 642 -6.11 25.89 7.60
CA GLY A 642 -6.00 26.68 6.39
C GLY A 642 -7.35 27.28 6.02
N TYR A 643 -7.33 28.50 5.49
CA TYR A 643 -8.50 29.21 4.99
C TYR A 643 -8.30 29.58 3.52
N ARG A 644 -9.37 29.51 2.73
CA ARG A 644 -9.46 30.27 1.49
C ARG A 644 -9.81 31.72 1.83
N LEU A 645 -9.11 32.66 1.19
CA LEU A 645 -9.47 34.07 1.21
C LEU A 645 -10.23 34.36 -0.09
N VAL A 646 -11.55 34.45 0.00
CA VAL A 646 -12.44 34.68 -1.15
C VAL A 646 -12.69 36.18 -1.30
N ASN A 647 -12.36 36.76 -2.45
CA ASN A 647 -12.60 38.17 -2.72
C ASN A 647 -14.11 38.44 -2.88
N ALA A 648 -14.61 39.52 -2.28
CA ALA A 648 -16.04 39.80 -2.25
C ALA A 648 -16.59 40.35 -3.57
N ALA A 649 -15.76 40.95 -4.43
CA ALA A 649 -16.18 41.43 -5.75
C ALA A 649 -16.24 40.31 -6.80
N SER A 650 -15.26 39.40 -6.78
CA SER A 650 -15.11 38.38 -7.83
C SER A 650 -15.59 36.98 -7.45
N GLY A 651 -15.62 36.65 -6.15
CA GLY A 651 -15.81 35.28 -5.69
C GLY A 651 -14.59 34.37 -5.89
N LEU A 652 -13.48 34.91 -6.41
CA LEU A 652 -12.23 34.18 -6.63
C LEU A 652 -11.37 34.14 -5.35
N VAL A 653 -10.43 33.20 -5.29
CA VAL A 653 -9.57 32.98 -4.11
C VAL A 653 -8.17 33.55 -4.29
N LEU A 654 -7.57 34.05 -3.21
CA LEU A 654 -6.18 34.49 -3.19
C LEU A 654 -5.22 33.30 -3.28
N GLY A 655 -4.31 33.34 -4.25
CA GLY A 655 -3.32 32.31 -4.54
C GLY A 655 -1.94 32.88 -4.85
N ILE A 656 -0.94 32.00 -4.96
CA ILE A 656 0.41 32.37 -5.39
C ILE A 656 0.65 31.91 -6.82
N ARG A 657 1.04 32.85 -7.68
CA ARG A 657 1.31 32.59 -9.11
C ARG A 657 2.25 31.40 -9.28
N ASP A 658 1.87 30.50 -10.18
CA ASP A 658 2.60 29.28 -10.54
C ASP A 658 2.89 28.35 -9.35
N MET A 659 2.09 28.45 -8.27
CA MET A 659 2.33 27.73 -7.01
C MET A 659 3.76 27.91 -6.48
N SER A 660 4.38 29.07 -6.78
CA SER A 660 5.78 29.31 -6.45
C SER A 660 6.03 29.09 -4.97
N THR A 661 7.18 28.51 -4.64
CA THR A 661 7.67 28.42 -3.27
C THR A 661 8.83 29.37 -3.01
N ALA A 662 9.22 30.21 -3.97
CA ALA A 662 10.30 31.18 -3.84
C ALA A 662 9.82 32.50 -3.20
N ASP A 663 10.77 33.25 -2.64
CA ASP A 663 10.57 34.65 -2.28
C ASP A 663 10.22 35.47 -3.53
N GLY A 664 9.27 36.39 -3.42
CA GLY A 664 8.83 37.22 -4.55
C GLY A 664 7.72 36.60 -5.40
N GLY A 665 7.20 35.42 -5.03
CA GLY A 665 6.04 34.81 -5.71
C GLY A 665 4.81 35.73 -5.61
N LEU A 666 4.30 36.23 -6.74
CA LEU A 666 3.19 37.18 -6.75
C LEU A 666 1.89 36.57 -6.24
N ALA A 667 1.15 37.34 -5.45
CA ALA A 667 -0.20 36.97 -5.05
C ALA A 667 -1.22 37.46 -6.09
N LEU A 668 -2.09 36.55 -6.54
CA LEU A 668 -3.13 36.80 -7.54
C LEU A 668 -4.48 36.28 -7.02
N GLN A 669 -5.60 36.69 -7.62
CA GLN A 669 -6.87 35.97 -7.46
C GLN A 669 -7.08 34.95 -8.59
N TRP A 670 -7.63 33.78 -8.27
CA TRP A 670 -7.92 32.73 -9.25
C TRP A 670 -9.16 31.90 -8.89
N ASN A 671 -9.62 31.06 -9.81
CA ASN A 671 -10.61 30.02 -9.49
C ASN A 671 -10.04 29.09 -8.41
N ASP A 672 -10.85 28.63 -7.45
CA ASP A 672 -10.39 27.66 -6.46
C ASP A 672 -10.16 26.29 -7.14
N THR A 673 -8.90 25.92 -7.30
CA THR A 673 -8.42 24.67 -7.90
C THR A 673 -8.25 23.55 -6.89
N GLY A 674 -8.54 23.77 -5.61
CA GLY A 674 -8.29 22.78 -4.55
C GLY A 674 -6.83 22.72 -4.09
N THR A 675 -5.92 23.46 -4.72
CA THR A 675 -4.47 23.36 -4.47
C THR A 675 -4.03 24.12 -3.20
N ALA A 676 -2.87 23.74 -2.65
CA ALA A 676 -2.37 24.25 -1.37
C ALA A 676 -1.90 25.71 -1.42
N ASP A 677 -1.63 26.25 -2.61
CA ASP A 677 -1.19 27.64 -2.79
C ASP A 677 -2.33 28.65 -2.59
N HIS A 678 -3.60 28.21 -2.60
CA HIS A 678 -4.74 29.03 -2.17
C HIS A 678 -5.07 28.86 -0.67
N ASN A 679 -4.31 28.05 0.08
CA ASN A 679 -4.54 27.82 1.50
C ASN A 679 -3.67 28.75 2.35
N TRP A 680 -4.32 29.51 3.22
CA TRP A 680 -3.65 30.47 4.10
C TRP A 680 -3.95 30.17 5.55
N GLU A 681 -2.91 29.98 6.34
CA GLU A 681 -2.98 29.89 7.79
C GLU A 681 -2.85 31.28 8.42
N LEU A 682 -3.70 31.56 9.41
CA LEU A 682 -3.61 32.77 10.22
C LEU A 682 -2.65 32.53 11.39
N VAL A 683 -1.42 33.01 11.26
CA VAL A 683 -0.42 32.97 12.35
C VAL A 683 -0.58 34.22 13.20
N ALA A 684 -1.03 34.08 14.44
CA ALA A 684 -1.23 35.22 15.35
C ALA A 684 0.10 35.98 15.62
N ASP A 685 0.05 37.32 15.57
CA ASP A 685 1.15 38.24 15.86
C ASP A 685 0.59 39.47 16.61
N GLY A 686 0.34 39.30 17.90
CA GLY A 686 -0.34 40.30 18.72
C GLY A 686 -1.79 40.53 18.25
N SER A 687 -2.15 41.79 17.97
CA SER A 687 -3.46 42.16 17.40
C SER A 687 -3.52 42.00 15.87
N ALA A 688 -2.44 41.58 15.23
CA ALA A 688 -2.36 41.29 13.80
C ALA A 688 -2.19 39.78 13.55
N VAL A 689 -2.23 39.39 12.29
CA VAL A 689 -1.86 38.06 11.82
C VAL A 689 -0.80 38.14 10.73
N ARG A 690 -0.05 37.06 10.56
CA ARG A 690 0.69 36.78 9.34
C ARG A 690 -0.06 35.70 8.59
N LEU A 691 -0.39 35.97 7.32
CA LEU A 691 -1.05 34.99 6.45
C LEU A 691 0.03 34.08 5.86
N ARG A 692 0.19 32.88 6.41
CA ARG A 692 1.18 31.89 5.95
C ARG A 692 0.56 31.01 4.87
N ASN A 693 1.18 30.98 3.70
CA ASN A 693 0.77 30.11 2.61
C ASN A 693 1.14 28.66 2.93
N LEU A 694 0.18 27.73 2.87
CA LEU A 694 0.42 26.33 3.22
C LEU A 694 1.20 25.54 2.17
N ASN A 695 1.30 26.03 0.93
CA ASN A 695 2.17 25.42 -0.09
C ASN A 695 3.65 25.79 0.11
N SER A 696 3.95 27.05 0.45
CA SER A 696 5.35 27.53 0.51
C SER A 696 5.91 27.71 1.93
N GLY A 697 5.05 27.76 2.95
CA GLY A 697 5.40 28.15 4.33
C GLY A 697 5.76 29.63 4.50
N LYS A 698 5.71 30.43 3.43
CA LYS A 698 6.04 31.87 3.42
C LYS A 698 4.82 32.72 3.79
N VAL A 699 5.04 33.99 4.12
CA VAL A 699 3.97 34.90 4.55
C VAL A 699 3.64 35.93 3.49
N LEU A 700 2.37 36.33 3.41
CA LEU A 700 1.88 37.40 2.53
C LEU A 700 2.54 38.73 2.93
N SER A 701 3.15 39.41 1.97
CA SER A 701 3.89 40.66 2.17
C SER A 701 3.68 41.66 1.05
N VAL A 702 4.05 42.91 1.31
CA VAL A 702 4.03 43.99 0.32
C VAL A 702 5.44 44.17 -0.22
N GLU A 703 5.58 44.16 -1.54
CA GLU A 703 6.88 44.26 -2.20
C GLU A 703 7.70 45.46 -1.72
N ASN A 704 8.96 45.19 -1.33
CA ASN A 704 9.93 46.18 -0.88
C ASN A 704 9.43 47.06 0.28
N MET A 705 8.51 46.58 1.10
CA MET A 705 7.85 47.37 2.17
C MET A 705 7.26 48.70 1.65
N SER A 706 6.85 48.73 0.38
CA SER A 706 6.33 49.94 -0.24
C SER A 706 5.10 50.48 0.50
N THR A 707 4.94 51.79 0.51
CA THR A 707 3.72 52.47 0.98
C THR A 707 2.93 53.11 -0.16
N ALA A 708 3.32 52.88 -1.42
CA ALA A 708 2.62 53.40 -2.59
C ALA A 708 1.27 52.71 -2.82
N ASP A 709 0.33 53.43 -3.45
CA ASP A 709 -0.90 52.85 -4.00
C ASP A 709 -0.54 51.82 -5.06
N ASN A 710 -1.34 50.75 -5.15
CA ASN A 710 -1.15 49.65 -6.09
C ASN A 710 0.18 48.89 -5.98
N ALA A 711 0.91 49.03 -4.86
CA ALA A 711 2.13 48.24 -4.65
C ALA A 711 1.78 46.74 -4.60
N ARG A 712 2.65 45.91 -5.22
CA ARG A 712 2.38 44.49 -5.42
C ARG A 712 2.39 43.74 -4.10
N VAL A 713 1.45 42.81 -3.96
CA VAL A 713 1.44 41.84 -2.86
C VAL A 713 2.00 40.52 -3.38
N LEU A 714 2.87 39.92 -2.58
CA LEU A 714 3.61 38.70 -2.91
C LEU A 714 3.80 37.85 -1.64
N GLN A 715 4.48 36.71 -1.76
CA GLN A 715 4.95 35.97 -0.60
C GLN A 715 6.44 36.18 -0.37
N TRP A 716 6.84 36.16 0.90
CA TRP A 716 8.24 36.23 1.30
C TRP A 716 8.52 35.40 2.56
N SER A 717 9.76 34.96 2.70
CA SER A 717 10.29 34.34 3.92
C SER A 717 9.98 35.23 5.11
N ASN A 718 9.55 34.64 6.23
CA ASN A 718 9.10 35.44 7.35
C ASN A 718 10.26 36.16 8.06
N THR A 719 10.53 37.42 7.73
CA THR A 719 11.61 38.26 8.27
C THR A 719 11.24 39.05 9.52
N GLY A 720 9.98 38.94 10.00
CA GLY A 720 9.51 39.69 11.16
C GLY A 720 9.03 41.12 10.86
N THR A 721 9.24 41.65 9.65
CA THR A 721 8.94 43.05 9.27
C THR A 721 7.45 43.39 9.27
N ALA A 722 7.15 44.70 9.34
CA ALA A 722 5.78 45.22 9.50
C ALA A 722 4.88 44.99 8.27
N ASP A 723 5.46 44.88 7.07
CA ASP A 723 4.74 44.63 5.82
C ASP A 723 4.20 43.19 5.72
N HIS A 724 4.65 42.28 6.59
CA HIS A 724 4.12 40.92 6.72
C HIS A 724 2.92 40.84 7.66
N LYS A 725 2.62 41.92 8.41
CA LYS A 725 1.56 41.95 9.42
C LYS A 725 0.27 42.48 8.80
N TRP A 726 -0.83 41.80 9.07
CA TRP A 726 -2.16 42.16 8.57
C TRP A 726 -3.15 42.20 9.72
N THR A 727 -3.79 43.34 9.95
CA THR A 727 -4.91 43.46 10.89
C THR A 727 -6.21 43.13 10.16
N ILE A 728 -6.97 42.18 10.70
CA ILE A 728 -8.27 41.77 10.16
C ILE A 728 -9.35 42.65 10.79
N LEU A 729 -10.14 43.33 9.95
CA LEU A 729 -11.25 44.19 10.36
C LEU A 729 -12.55 43.57 9.88
N ASP A 730 -13.43 43.19 10.81
CA ASP A 730 -14.75 42.65 10.51
C ASP A 730 -15.72 43.75 10.04
N ASN A 731 -16.38 43.55 8.90
CA ASN A 731 -17.40 44.48 8.37
C ASN A 731 -18.82 44.18 8.92
N GLY A 732 -19.00 43.11 9.69
CA GLY A 732 -20.29 42.71 10.26
C GLY A 732 -21.17 41.86 9.34
N ASP A 733 -20.86 41.81 8.04
CA ASP A 733 -21.56 41.03 7.01
C ASP A 733 -20.85 39.70 6.65
N GLY A 734 -19.80 39.34 7.39
CA GLY A 734 -18.95 38.17 7.13
C GLY A 734 -17.79 38.43 6.15
N THR A 735 -17.71 39.63 5.58
CA THR A 735 -16.52 40.10 4.87
C THR A 735 -15.58 40.85 5.81
N HIS A 736 -14.30 40.89 5.43
CA HIS A 736 -13.23 41.46 6.24
C HIS A 736 -12.31 42.32 5.37
N LYS A 737 -11.79 43.39 5.96
CA LYS A 737 -10.69 44.17 5.38
C LYS A 737 -9.37 43.70 6.01
N LEU A 738 -8.32 43.59 5.19
CA LEU A 738 -6.99 43.17 5.63
C LEU A 738 -6.05 44.36 5.53
N ARG A 739 -5.78 45.01 6.67
CA ARG A 739 -4.96 46.21 6.74
C ARG A 739 -3.49 45.87 6.97
N ASN A 740 -2.61 46.29 6.07
CA ASN A 740 -1.17 46.09 6.19
C ASN A 740 -0.57 46.91 7.35
N GLY A 741 0.30 46.28 8.13
CA GLY A 741 0.91 46.87 9.33
C GLY A 741 2.00 47.91 9.05
N ASN A 742 2.55 47.97 7.84
CA ASN A 742 3.54 48.97 7.45
C ASN A 742 2.90 50.21 6.83
N SER A 743 2.00 50.03 5.85
CA SER A 743 1.40 51.15 5.10
C SER A 743 0.06 51.64 5.64
N GLY A 744 -0.65 50.83 6.43
CA GLY A 744 -2.03 51.10 6.82
C GLY A 744 -3.08 50.90 5.71
N LYS A 745 -2.66 50.46 4.52
CA LYS A 745 -3.53 50.22 3.34
C LYS A 745 -4.13 48.82 3.34
N LEU A 746 -5.16 48.61 2.53
CA LEU A 746 -5.92 47.36 2.48
C LEU A 746 -5.41 46.43 1.38
N LEU A 747 -5.46 45.12 1.61
CA LEU A 747 -5.34 44.12 0.56
C LEU A 747 -6.52 44.24 -0.41
N GLY A 748 -6.23 44.56 -1.66
CA GLY A 748 -7.20 44.68 -2.73
C GLY A 748 -6.77 43.97 -4.00
N ILE A 749 -7.56 44.11 -5.06
CA ILE A 749 -7.24 43.62 -6.39
C ILE A 749 -7.06 44.81 -7.32
N LEU A 750 -5.98 44.79 -8.11
CA LEU A 750 -5.61 45.89 -9.00
C LEU A 750 -6.79 46.29 -9.89
N ASN A 751 -7.12 47.58 -9.87
CA ASN A 751 -8.23 48.21 -10.61
C ASN A 751 -9.62 47.59 -10.34
N GLY A 752 -9.81 46.87 -9.22
CA GLY A 752 -11.07 46.19 -8.90
C GLY A 752 -11.45 45.09 -9.90
N SER A 753 -10.46 44.54 -10.62
CA SER A 753 -10.70 43.51 -11.63
C SER A 753 -11.34 42.25 -11.01
N THR A 754 -12.29 41.65 -11.73
CA THR A 754 -12.91 40.36 -11.36
C THR A 754 -12.33 39.18 -12.15
N ALA A 755 -11.31 39.43 -12.98
CA ALA A 755 -10.69 38.38 -13.80
C ALA A 755 -9.78 37.47 -12.96
N ALA A 756 -9.78 36.18 -13.29
CA ALA A 756 -8.76 35.25 -12.84
C ALA A 756 -7.38 35.73 -13.35
N GLY A 757 -6.42 35.82 -12.44
CA GLY A 757 -5.07 36.31 -12.70
C GLY A 757 -4.85 37.76 -12.37
N ALA A 758 -5.89 38.48 -11.95
CA ALA A 758 -5.71 39.84 -11.48
C ALA A 758 -4.82 39.87 -10.24
N GLN A 759 -3.93 40.86 -10.22
CA GLN A 759 -2.89 40.97 -9.21
C GLN A 759 -3.44 41.50 -7.90
N ALA A 760 -3.03 40.89 -6.79
CA ALA A 760 -3.25 41.45 -5.47
C ALA A 760 -2.30 42.64 -5.24
N VAL A 761 -2.85 43.70 -4.69
CA VAL A 761 -2.13 44.94 -4.38
C VAL A 761 -2.55 45.47 -3.01
N GLN A 762 -1.83 46.47 -2.51
CA GLN A 762 -2.36 47.32 -1.45
C GLN A 762 -2.93 48.62 -2.03
N ASP A 763 -4.03 49.11 -1.47
CA ASP A 763 -4.65 50.38 -1.86
C ASP A 763 -5.37 51.06 -0.68
N PRO A 764 -5.65 52.38 -0.71
CA PRO A 764 -6.48 53.04 0.29
C PRO A 764 -7.88 52.42 0.38
N ASP A 765 -8.50 52.53 1.55
CA ASP A 765 -9.90 52.12 1.75
C ASP A 765 -10.83 53.04 0.96
N ASN A 766 -11.21 52.60 -0.22
CA ASN A 766 -12.08 53.29 -1.17
C ASN A 766 -13.55 52.80 -1.07
N GLY A 767 -13.86 51.93 -0.11
CA GLY A 767 -15.18 51.36 0.10
C GLY A 767 -15.63 50.31 -0.91
N THR A 768 -14.82 49.94 -1.91
CA THR A 768 -15.19 48.97 -2.94
C THR A 768 -15.14 47.53 -2.42
N ALA A 769 -15.73 46.60 -3.18
CA ALA A 769 -15.81 45.20 -2.80
C ALA A 769 -14.50 44.42 -3.04
N ASP A 770 -13.59 44.91 -3.89
CA ASP A 770 -12.31 44.25 -4.14
C ASP A 770 -11.34 44.30 -2.93
N ASN A 771 -11.57 45.24 -2.02
CA ASN A 771 -10.84 45.39 -0.74
C ASN A 771 -11.42 44.51 0.40
N ARG A 772 -12.39 43.63 0.10
CA ARG A 772 -13.12 42.84 1.09
C ARG A 772 -12.97 41.34 0.82
N TRP A 773 -12.74 40.58 1.88
CA TRP A 773 -12.40 39.16 1.82
C TRP A 773 -13.25 38.31 2.78
N ARG A 774 -13.62 37.09 2.37
CA ARG A 774 -14.25 36.08 3.24
C ARG A 774 -13.24 35.00 3.58
N PHE A 775 -13.28 34.54 4.82
CA PHE A 775 -12.51 33.39 5.28
C PHE A 775 -13.37 32.13 5.20
N VAL A 776 -12.91 31.12 4.46
CA VAL A 776 -13.58 29.83 4.34
C VAL A 776 -12.63 28.74 4.82
N PRO A 777 -12.94 28.00 5.90
CA PRO A 777 -12.11 26.91 6.38
C PRO A 777 -11.93 25.82 5.32
N THR A 778 -10.73 25.25 5.24
CA THR A 778 -10.39 24.23 4.23
C THR A 778 -10.31 22.84 4.84
N GLY A 779 -10.76 21.82 4.09
CA GLY A 779 -10.73 20.42 4.53
C GLY A 779 -11.70 20.11 5.68
N ALA A 780 -11.64 18.87 6.16
CA ALA A 780 -12.37 18.46 7.35
C ALA A 780 -11.61 18.90 8.60
N ARG A 781 -12.28 19.67 9.48
CA ARG A 781 -11.68 20.34 10.63
C ARG A 781 -12.45 20.09 11.90
N ARG A 782 -11.75 20.14 13.02
CA ARG A 782 -12.40 20.27 14.32
C ARG A 782 -12.70 21.73 14.57
N VAL A 783 -13.82 22.00 15.24
CA VAL A 783 -14.25 23.35 15.58
C VAL A 783 -14.17 23.48 17.09
N GLN A 784 -13.09 24.10 17.58
CA GLN A 784 -12.79 24.19 19.01
C GLN A 784 -13.31 25.49 19.61
N ASN A 785 -13.99 25.39 20.75
CA ASN A 785 -14.46 26.53 21.51
C ASN A 785 -13.32 27.19 22.32
N LEU A 786 -13.30 28.53 22.41
CA LEU A 786 -12.28 29.24 23.18
C LEU A 786 -12.45 29.06 24.70
N ALA A 787 -13.68 29.10 25.21
CA ALA A 787 -13.93 29.05 26.65
C ALA A 787 -13.61 27.68 27.26
N SER A 788 -13.96 26.60 26.57
CA SER A 788 -13.81 25.23 27.09
C SER A 788 -12.59 24.48 26.57
N GLY A 789 -12.09 24.83 25.38
CA GLY A 789 -11.09 24.03 24.66
C GLY A 789 -11.65 22.71 24.09
N LEU A 790 -12.95 22.45 24.22
CA LEU A 790 -13.63 21.28 23.66
C LEU A 790 -14.02 21.52 22.19
N VAL A 791 -14.30 20.45 21.46
CA VAL A 791 -14.63 20.47 20.02
C VAL A 791 -16.10 20.20 19.77
N LEU A 792 -16.64 20.82 18.71
CA LEU A 792 -17.98 20.57 18.19
C LEU A 792 -18.10 19.12 17.66
N GLY A 793 -19.03 18.37 18.23
CA GLY A 793 -19.34 16.99 17.88
C GLY A 793 -20.83 16.70 17.77
N VAL A 794 -21.16 15.47 17.38
CA VAL A 794 -22.54 14.99 17.34
C VAL A 794 -22.72 13.95 18.44
N GLN A 795 -23.70 14.18 19.32
CA GLN A 795 -23.96 13.29 20.44
C GLN A 795 -24.15 11.85 19.99
N ASP A 796 -23.48 10.92 20.69
CA ASP A 796 -23.50 9.48 20.45
C ASP A 796 -23.11 9.07 19.02
N MET A 797 -22.37 9.93 18.31
CA MET A 797 -22.04 9.77 16.89
C MET A 797 -23.29 9.50 16.04
N SER A 798 -24.43 10.09 16.40
CA SER A 798 -25.68 9.82 15.69
C SER A 798 -25.54 10.09 14.19
N THR A 799 -26.18 9.25 13.38
CA THR A 799 -26.34 9.50 11.94
C THR A 799 -27.77 9.91 11.59
N ALA A 800 -28.66 10.03 12.58
CA ALA A 800 -30.05 10.43 12.37
C ALA A 800 -30.20 11.95 12.21
N ASP A 801 -31.28 12.35 11.52
CA ASP A 801 -31.76 13.73 11.55
C ASP A 801 -32.15 14.11 12.98
N GLY A 802 -31.80 15.33 13.40
CA GLY A 802 -32.01 15.78 14.77
C GLY A 802 -30.98 15.24 15.78
N GLY A 803 -29.83 14.71 15.31
CA GLY A 803 -28.70 14.43 16.20
C GLY A 803 -28.18 15.71 16.85
N LEU A 804 -28.08 15.74 18.18
CA LEU A 804 -27.70 16.96 18.93
C LEU A 804 -26.24 17.33 18.68
N ALA A 805 -26.00 18.61 18.36
CA ALA A 805 -24.66 19.15 18.34
C ALA A 805 -24.24 19.54 19.77
N VAL A 806 -23.11 18.99 20.23
CA VAL A 806 -22.58 19.20 21.58
C VAL A 806 -21.09 19.55 21.51
N GLN A 807 -20.52 20.03 22.61
CA GLN A 807 -19.06 20.06 22.76
C GLN A 807 -18.55 18.81 23.49
N TRP A 808 -17.41 18.27 23.06
CA TRP A 808 -16.79 17.09 23.67
C TRP A 808 -15.25 17.15 23.59
N ASP A 809 -14.55 16.26 24.31
CA ASP A 809 -13.11 16.13 24.10
C ASP A 809 -12.83 15.60 22.69
N ASP A 810 -11.73 16.04 22.09
CA ASP A 810 -11.27 15.42 20.86
C ASP A 810 -10.75 14.00 21.13
N ASN A 811 -11.58 13.02 20.81
CA ASN A 811 -11.31 11.59 20.90
C ASN A 811 -10.92 10.97 19.53
N GLY A 812 -10.70 11.79 18.49
CA GLY A 812 -10.30 11.32 17.16
C GLY A 812 -11.41 10.80 16.26
N THR A 813 -12.68 10.80 16.69
CA THR A 813 -13.78 10.23 15.91
C THR A 813 -14.30 11.17 14.82
N ALA A 814 -14.91 10.60 13.77
CA ALA A 814 -15.31 11.33 12.56
C ALA A 814 -16.48 12.31 12.79
N ASP A 815 -17.24 12.17 13.87
CA ASP A 815 -18.34 13.07 14.22
C ASP A 815 -17.85 14.44 14.74
N HIS A 816 -16.55 14.56 15.07
CA HIS A 816 -15.90 15.83 15.40
C HIS A 816 -15.34 16.57 14.18
N LEU A 817 -15.43 15.97 12.98
CA LEU A 817 -14.85 16.51 11.75
C LEU A 817 -15.90 17.17 10.87
N TRP A 818 -15.75 18.48 10.65
CA TRP A 818 -16.68 19.32 9.87
C TRP A 818 -15.99 19.90 8.64
N THR A 819 -16.65 19.80 7.48
CA THR A 819 -16.19 20.38 6.22
C THR A 819 -17.07 21.58 5.85
N ALA A 820 -16.47 22.74 5.62
CA ALA A 820 -17.18 23.90 5.09
C ALA A 820 -17.45 23.74 3.58
N VAL A 821 -18.71 23.77 3.17
CA VAL A 821 -19.15 23.71 1.77
C VAL A 821 -19.66 25.10 1.39
N LEU A 822 -18.86 25.83 0.59
CA LEU A 822 -19.15 27.21 0.19
C LEU A 822 -20.37 27.28 -0.74
N ASP A 823 -21.26 28.22 -0.47
CA ASP A 823 -22.43 28.54 -1.29
C ASP A 823 -22.14 29.76 -2.19
N PRO A 824 -22.83 29.89 -3.34
CA PRO A 824 -22.63 31.01 -4.27
C PRO A 824 -22.93 32.40 -3.67
N ASP A 825 -23.74 32.47 -2.63
CA ASP A 825 -24.12 33.71 -1.92
C ASP A 825 -23.11 34.13 -0.85
N GLY A 826 -22.01 33.38 -0.68
CA GLY A 826 -20.93 33.68 0.25
C GLY A 826 -21.15 33.15 1.67
N TYR A 827 -22.21 32.38 1.92
CA TYR A 827 -22.35 31.53 3.09
C TYR A 827 -21.69 30.17 2.87
N PHE A 828 -21.58 29.34 3.91
CA PHE A 828 -21.21 27.94 3.79
C PHE A 828 -22.04 27.05 4.70
N ARG A 829 -22.13 25.77 4.34
CA ARG A 829 -22.69 24.70 5.19
C ARG A 829 -21.57 23.96 5.90
N LEU A 830 -21.76 23.58 7.16
CA LEU A 830 -20.82 22.72 7.90
C LEU A 830 -21.29 21.27 7.83
N ARG A 831 -20.63 20.44 7.01
CA ARG A 831 -20.97 19.03 6.82
C ARG A 831 -20.16 18.13 7.75
N ASN A 832 -20.84 17.28 8.53
CA ASN A 832 -20.24 16.30 9.40
C ASN A 832 -19.66 15.11 8.62
N SER A 833 -18.46 14.65 8.98
CA SER A 833 -17.75 13.59 8.24
C SER A 833 -18.23 12.18 8.59
N HIS A 834 -18.89 11.99 9.74
CA HIS A 834 -19.48 10.70 10.10
C HIS A 834 -20.84 10.48 9.45
N SER A 835 -21.74 11.45 9.55
CA SER A 835 -23.13 11.32 9.09
C SER A 835 -23.39 11.82 7.67
N GLY A 836 -22.50 12.66 7.12
CA GLY A 836 -22.72 13.37 5.85
C GLY A 836 -23.76 14.50 5.92
N LYS A 837 -24.37 14.75 7.08
CA LYS A 837 -25.40 15.77 7.33
C LYS A 837 -24.77 17.14 7.63
N VAL A 838 -25.58 18.20 7.58
CA VAL A 838 -25.13 19.58 7.84
C VAL A 838 -25.59 20.10 9.19
N LEU A 839 -24.80 21.00 9.79
CA LEU A 839 -25.15 21.72 11.01
C LEU A 839 -26.31 22.70 10.75
N GLY A 840 -27.38 22.59 11.52
CA GLY A 840 -28.60 23.39 11.37
C GLY A 840 -29.24 23.77 12.69
N VAL A 841 -30.06 24.83 12.69
CA VAL A 841 -30.82 25.28 13.86
C VAL A 841 -32.19 24.61 13.92
N GLU A 842 -32.57 24.10 15.09
CA GLU A 842 -33.83 23.39 15.28
C GLU A 842 -35.06 24.18 14.79
N ASN A 843 -35.91 23.56 13.97
CA ASN A 843 -37.15 24.14 13.46
C ASN A 843 -36.97 25.50 12.77
N ALA A 844 -35.78 25.79 12.23
CA ALA A 844 -35.42 27.13 11.73
C ALA A 844 -35.70 28.26 12.75
N ALA A 845 -35.62 27.96 14.04
CA ALA A 845 -35.79 28.94 15.09
C ALA A 845 -34.69 30.00 15.02
N ASN A 846 -35.01 31.23 15.41
CA ASN A 846 -34.06 32.35 15.39
C ASN A 846 -33.93 33.05 16.74
N ALA A 847 -34.54 32.55 17.81
CA ALA A 847 -34.44 33.12 19.15
C ALA A 847 -33.16 32.68 19.89
N ASN A 848 -32.72 33.47 20.88
CA ASN A 848 -31.64 33.08 21.78
C ASN A 848 -31.97 31.74 22.48
N GLY A 849 -31.00 30.84 22.49
CA GLY A 849 -31.15 29.51 23.11
C GLY A 849 -31.70 28.43 22.16
N ALA A 850 -32.01 28.76 20.90
CA ALA A 850 -32.41 27.75 19.92
C ALA A 850 -31.27 26.73 19.73
N ARG A 851 -31.63 25.44 19.76
CA ARG A 851 -30.68 24.33 19.70
C ARG A 851 -30.10 24.16 18.30
N VAL A 852 -28.85 23.71 18.26
CA VAL A 852 -28.15 23.34 17.04
C VAL A 852 -28.02 21.82 16.97
N LEU A 853 -28.32 21.27 15.79
CA LEU A 853 -28.38 19.84 15.51
C LEU A 853 -27.75 19.57 14.14
N GLN A 854 -27.80 18.31 13.70
CA GLN A 854 -27.52 17.94 12.31
C GLN A 854 -28.78 17.50 11.55
N TRP A 855 -28.83 17.80 10.25
CA TRP A 855 -29.94 17.46 9.36
C TRP A 855 -29.46 17.12 7.95
N ALA A 856 -30.24 16.34 7.22
CA ALA A 856 -30.20 16.32 5.77
C ALA A 856 -30.39 17.76 5.25
N ASP A 857 -29.52 18.18 4.32
CA ASP A 857 -29.55 19.53 3.83
C ASP A 857 -30.75 19.78 2.89
N ASN A 858 -31.51 20.83 3.16
CA ASN A 858 -32.68 21.29 2.41
C ASN A 858 -32.48 22.72 1.84
N GLY A 859 -31.29 23.31 2.01
CA GLY A 859 -30.93 24.63 1.48
C GLY A 859 -31.49 25.84 2.23
N THR A 860 -32.13 25.66 3.40
CA THR A 860 -32.70 26.76 4.18
C THR A 860 -31.64 27.57 4.93
N ASN A 861 -31.97 28.82 5.28
CA ASN A 861 -31.02 29.77 5.87
C ASN A 861 -30.49 29.35 7.25
N ASP A 862 -31.19 28.46 7.96
CA ASP A 862 -30.77 27.91 9.25
C ASP A 862 -29.67 26.84 9.15
N HIS A 863 -29.34 26.39 7.93
CA HIS A 863 -28.18 25.53 7.65
C HIS A 863 -26.94 26.32 7.17
N LYS A 864 -27.12 27.62 6.91
CA LYS A 864 -26.09 28.49 6.32
C LYS A 864 -25.34 29.24 7.39
N TRP A 865 -24.03 29.31 7.26
CA TRP A 865 -23.12 29.93 8.22
C TRP A 865 -22.13 30.86 7.54
N ARG A 866 -21.66 31.87 8.27
CA ARG A 866 -20.53 32.71 7.87
C ARG A 866 -19.60 32.98 9.04
N LEU A 867 -18.34 33.27 8.76
CA LEU A 867 -17.37 33.62 9.78
C LEU A 867 -17.30 35.13 9.97
N ARG A 868 -17.32 35.58 11.24
CA ARG A 868 -16.98 36.93 11.63
C ARG A 868 -15.75 36.91 12.54
N HIS A 869 -14.69 37.59 12.14
CA HIS A 869 -13.43 37.57 12.87
C HIS A 869 -13.61 38.09 14.30
N GLY A 870 -13.09 37.34 15.26
CA GLY A 870 -12.95 37.75 16.66
C GLY A 870 -11.56 38.28 16.92
N ALA A 871 -10.76 37.49 17.63
CA ALA A 871 -9.37 37.80 17.94
C ALA A 871 -8.54 36.50 17.94
N ASN A 872 -7.22 36.62 17.74
CA ASN A 872 -6.26 35.52 17.89
C ASN A 872 -6.62 34.25 17.06
N GLY A 873 -7.18 34.42 15.86
CA GLY A 873 -7.58 33.31 14.98
C GLY A 873 -8.90 32.64 15.33
N TYR A 874 -9.66 33.18 16.30
CA TYR A 874 -11.01 32.76 16.61
C TYR A 874 -12.04 33.58 15.84
N PHE A 875 -13.12 32.92 15.47
CA PHE A 875 -14.25 33.45 14.72
C PHE A 875 -15.55 33.22 15.49
N ARG A 876 -16.52 34.07 15.21
CA ARG A 876 -17.93 33.78 15.46
C ARG A 876 -18.49 33.08 14.23
N ILE A 877 -19.20 31.98 14.44
CA ILE A 877 -19.88 31.25 13.38
C ILE A 877 -21.34 31.72 13.40
N GLN A 878 -21.68 32.62 12.49
CA GLN A 878 -22.97 33.32 12.46
C GLN A 878 -23.96 32.61 11.53
N CYS A 879 -25.16 32.33 12.04
CA CYS A 879 -26.25 31.72 11.29
C CYS A 879 -26.82 32.72 10.26
N GLY A 880 -27.13 32.22 9.06
CA GLY A 880 -27.82 32.98 8.01
C GLY A 880 -29.26 33.32 8.39
N ASN A 881 -29.87 32.54 9.29
CA ASN A 881 -31.20 32.81 9.82
C ASN A 881 -31.12 33.62 11.13
N GLY A 882 -31.56 34.88 11.09
CA GLY A 882 -31.63 35.75 12.26
C GLY A 882 -30.31 36.34 12.76
N GLY A 883 -29.15 35.97 12.19
CA GLY A 883 -27.87 36.63 12.43
C GLY A 883 -27.22 36.37 13.80
N ARG A 884 -27.71 35.40 14.57
CA ARG A 884 -27.11 34.97 15.84
C ARG A 884 -25.90 34.06 15.62
N VAL A 885 -25.04 33.90 16.64
CA VAL A 885 -23.79 33.14 16.54
C VAL A 885 -23.86 31.84 17.33
N LEU A 886 -23.07 30.84 16.93
CA LEU A 886 -22.89 29.62 17.71
C LEU A 886 -22.31 29.95 19.09
N GLY A 887 -22.96 29.45 20.13
CA GLY A 887 -22.53 29.52 21.52
C GLY A 887 -22.74 28.19 22.23
N VAL A 888 -22.23 28.10 23.45
CA VAL A 888 -22.43 26.93 24.31
C VAL A 888 -23.49 27.25 25.35
N ASN A 889 -24.48 26.39 25.52
CA ASN A 889 -25.57 26.67 26.45
C ASN A 889 -25.05 26.96 27.88
N GLY A 890 -25.44 28.11 28.43
CA GLY A 890 -24.99 28.58 29.75
C GLY A 890 -23.48 28.85 29.84
N ALA A 891 -22.78 29.05 28.72
CA ALA A 891 -21.32 29.15 28.65
C ALA A 891 -20.59 27.99 29.35
N SER A 892 -21.23 26.81 29.37
CA SER A 892 -20.71 25.63 30.06
C SER A 892 -19.36 25.19 29.47
N THR A 893 -18.45 24.71 30.32
CA THR A 893 -17.20 24.05 29.91
C THR A 893 -17.28 22.53 30.00
N ALA A 894 -18.45 21.98 30.33
CA ALA A 894 -18.64 20.54 30.49
C ALA A 894 -18.79 19.82 29.15
N ARG A 895 -18.36 18.55 29.14
CA ARG A 895 -18.60 17.59 28.05
C ARG A 895 -20.10 17.36 27.89
N GLY A 896 -20.56 17.29 26.65
CA GLY A 896 -21.97 17.09 26.32
C GLY A 896 -22.82 18.35 26.42
N ALA A 897 -22.22 19.51 26.70
CA ALA A 897 -22.99 20.76 26.71
C ALA A 897 -23.52 21.06 25.30
N GLN A 898 -24.82 21.35 25.23
CA GLN A 898 -25.56 21.62 24.01
C GLN A 898 -25.04 22.90 23.31
N ILE A 899 -24.89 22.82 22.00
CA ILE A 899 -24.62 23.97 21.15
C ILE A 899 -25.92 24.68 20.78
N ILE A 900 -25.92 26.01 20.87
CA ILE A 900 -27.08 26.87 20.65
C ILE A 900 -26.70 28.06 19.76
N ILE A 901 -27.69 28.83 19.32
CA ILE A 901 -27.47 30.18 18.80
C ILE A 901 -27.82 31.26 19.83
N TRP A 902 -27.04 32.33 19.88
CA TRP A 902 -27.26 33.47 20.77
C TRP A 902 -26.80 34.80 20.16
N ASP A 903 -27.30 35.92 20.68
CA ASP A 903 -26.82 37.26 20.34
C ASP A 903 -25.35 37.44 20.71
N ASP A 904 -24.55 38.01 19.81
CA ASP A 904 -23.12 38.20 20.08
C ASP A 904 -22.86 39.43 20.97
N TYR A 905 -22.37 39.20 22.18
CA TYR A 905 -21.84 40.23 23.09
C TYR A 905 -20.35 40.01 23.43
N GLY A 906 -19.63 39.25 22.59
CA GLY A 906 -18.18 39.03 22.72
C GLY A 906 -17.75 38.04 23.80
N ALA A 907 -18.63 37.15 24.25
CA ALA A 907 -18.29 36.10 25.20
C ALA A 907 -17.35 35.04 24.59
N ASN A 908 -16.48 34.45 25.42
CA ASN A 908 -15.51 33.45 24.97
C ASN A 908 -16.18 32.18 24.43
N ASP A 909 -17.37 31.82 24.91
CA ASP A 909 -18.10 30.65 24.43
C ASP A 909 -18.71 30.86 23.04
N HIS A 910 -18.74 32.11 22.53
CA HIS A 910 -19.13 32.42 21.15
C HIS A 910 -17.95 32.39 20.16
N LEU A 911 -16.74 32.18 20.66
CA LEU A 911 -15.51 32.22 19.87
C LEU A 911 -15.02 30.79 19.58
N TRP A 912 -14.89 30.50 18.28
CA TRP A 912 -14.53 29.19 17.76
C TRP A 912 -13.32 29.29 16.85
N ARG A 913 -12.45 28.28 16.87
CA ARG A 913 -11.37 28.15 15.88
C ARG A 913 -11.44 26.81 15.19
N PHE A 914 -11.05 26.80 13.93
CA PHE A 914 -10.84 25.55 13.21
C PHE A 914 -9.44 25.04 13.53
N ILE A 915 -9.29 23.73 13.76
CA ILE A 915 -8.00 23.04 13.97
C ILE A 915 -7.93 21.80 13.07
#